data_AF-A0A6N7R3Y7-F1
#
_entry.id   AF-A0A6N7R3Y7-F1
#
_cell.length_a   1.000
_cell.length_b   1.000
_cell.length_c   1.000
_cell.angle_alpha   90.00
_cell.angle_beta   90.00
_cell.angle_gamma   90.00
#
_symmetry.space_group_name_H-M   'P 1'
#
loop_
_entity.id
_entity.type
_entity.pdbx_description
1 polymer ?
#
loop_
_entity_poly.entity_id
_entity_poly.type
_entity_poly.pdbx_seq_one_letter_code
_entity_poly.pdbx_strand_id
1 'polypeptide(L)'
;MKKLVLVLSITLFLGTSTTLYAETTNENEVFIETEEKNIATNEENITKESEEEGNKIEGNVDEQSKEQDVKRELVESKDKDVSDGEEKTSLQTMQISSSLTADKLYEQAKNERSATSKVKLFEQGYQQYPNDDRFEHGLQDSVLNLLDWASKKQNNGKYEIAKDRYQTILGTNGVKSDIVELTKKYLEQANTLNKIPLQSNLENKIQQETTVSGIFDAYLEAYKWYPYDDQIINGFFKSQKALFNWAKNQHDQARYDTAESRYNKLLAAPIINNEIEDQVKQRLADTQSGKRPSDVIYDMAKQEKTVTGKVRLNVEGLEFYPDDIRFQRGLQTSVENLLNWASNKQNNSHFGTAIDRYLFILEIEGISSELQMKTEKFLQLAENEKFIPKADDLYDRARKQTTASGLMDSYQEAYVWYPEDSRIVKGFLASQENLFDWAKNKHDQGDYSTALTRYEKILNASLVNDNIINQVKQRLDDAKAGKRSSDVIYKAAKNASTASGILDLYLEGYKFYPNDQRFVNGVQEGADGLYEWATNQHNKSNFAVATARYLKLLEVPNISDKLRNKITLQLSYAEGNKSIPTPSQMIENALNQNILSQKLEVLVRAYYYFDESNTAIEVAINDVISSYLSWATGKQNEGEYQTAIARYEKILEKPAVGDKYIREAETKLKYAKENKKIPTANEMLHYAEQQTTASGILNAYLEALAFYPENDQIIEGVTYGASNLLSWATSQHNSDNYTTAIDRYEILLKVPRLDKMLLKEIEIKLAYAKKSNKIPSADYLLKEAEAKTTASGIFDAYEAGAILYPNDSRINAGVNSSALNLYSWATAQHEARKFDVAIRRYNKITASPFVSDDIKDMAKENKSLAKQSKVPESTVKIFLDPGHGGSDPGGSGYGLEEKKVVLKIANYTKNYLEKNYQGVEVKLSRSVDTFVGLEARSQLANNWRADYFVSFHTNAFDGKASGFESYIHNGNISSLTKNLQKEIHTYLVGEMGFKDRGMKQANFNVLRNTNMPAILMEYLFIDNKSENKLLSSEAYLKKIGETTAKAVASSFHLVSK
;
A
#
# COMPACT_ATOMS: atom_id res chain seq x y z
N MET A 1 2.98 28.39 -48.67
CA MET A 1 4.41 28.74 -48.82
C MET A 1 5.25 27.52 -48.45
N LYS A 2 6.35 27.29 -49.19
CA LYS A 2 7.39 26.22 -49.19
C LYS A 2 7.57 25.46 -47.85
N LYS A 3 7.57 24.12 -47.69
CA LYS A 3 8.10 22.90 -48.37
C LYS A 3 9.58 22.55 -48.05
N LEU A 4 9.81 21.24 -47.80
CA LEU A 4 11.05 20.40 -47.67
C LEU A 4 11.59 20.18 -46.24
N VAL A 5 11.84 18.97 -45.67
CA VAL A 5 12.16 17.56 -46.09
C VAL A 5 13.59 17.27 -46.56
N LEU A 6 14.13 16.15 -46.04
CA LEU A 6 15.32 15.29 -46.34
C LEU A 6 16.52 15.43 -45.38
N VAL A 7 17.10 14.41 -44.69
CA VAL A 7 17.36 12.94 -44.84
C VAL A 7 18.82 12.60 -45.21
N LEU A 8 19.40 11.64 -44.46
CA LEU A 8 20.54 10.73 -44.71
C LEU A 8 22.00 11.25 -44.72
N SER A 9 22.87 10.68 -43.86
CA SER A 9 23.79 9.57 -44.23
C SER A 9 24.78 9.18 -43.12
N ILE A 10 25.14 7.88 -43.16
CA ILE A 10 25.99 7.07 -42.28
C ILE A 10 27.49 7.27 -42.56
N THR A 11 28.37 7.18 -41.56
CA THR A 11 29.71 6.54 -41.71
C THR A 11 30.23 5.98 -40.38
N LEU A 12 30.59 4.69 -40.38
CA LEU A 12 31.33 3.97 -39.33
C LEU A 12 32.80 4.43 -39.25
N PHE A 13 33.41 4.36 -38.07
CA PHE A 13 34.81 3.90 -37.95
C PHE A 13 35.04 3.15 -36.63
N LEU A 14 35.66 1.98 -36.76
CA LEU A 14 36.10 1.07 -35.70
C LEU A 14 37.38 1.59 -35.03
N GLY A 15 37.53 1.36 -33.73
CA GLY A 15 38.76 1.62 -32.98
C GLY A 15 38.81 0.75 -31.73
N THR A 16 39.70 -0.23 -31.75
CA THR A 16 39.89 -1.37 -30.84
C THR A 16 40.34 -1.03 -29.41
N SER A 17 39.85 -1.85 -28.46
CA SER A 17 40.56 -2.53 -27.36
C SER A 17 41.81 -1.90 -26.72
N THR A 18 41.81 -1.70 -25.39
CA THR A 18 42.46 -2.62 -24.42
C THR A 18 42.39 -2.09 -22.98
N THR A 19 42.23 -3.06 -22.08
CA THR A 19 42.17 -3.06 -20.62
C THR A 19 43.43 -2.57 -19.91
N LEU A 20 43.31 -1.99 -18.70
CA LEU A 20 44.16 -2.37 -17.56
C LEU A 20 43.49 -2.06 -16.21
N TYR A 21 43.52 -3.07 -15.34
CA TYR A 21 43.21 -3.06 -13.90
C TYR A 21 44.26 -2.26 -13.11
N ALA A 22 43.83 -1.63 -12.00
CA ALA A 22 44.64 -1.48 -10.80
C ALA A 22 43.73 -1.37 -9.56
N GLU A 23 44.01 -2.23 -8.59
CA GLU A 23 43.35 -2.41 -7.29
C GLU A 23 43.91 -1.50 -6.17
N THR A 24 43.00 -1.20 -5.23
CA THR A 24 43.17 -1.02 -3.75
C THR A 24 44.11 0.05 -3.17
N THR A 25 43.61 0.87 -2.23
CA THR A 25 43.56 0.56 -0.77
C THR A 25 42.72 1.56 0.05
N ASN A 26 42.20 1.04 1.17
CA ASN A 26 41.34 1.60 2.24
C ASN A 26 41.90 2.80 3.04
N GLU A 27 40.97 3.53 3.69
CA GLU A 27 40.89 3.83 5.15
C GLU A 27 39.52 4.52 5.40
N ASN A 28 38.53 3.92 6.06
CA ASN A 28 38.27 3.69 7.50
C ASN A 28 37.66 4.87 8.29
N GLU A 29 36.50 4.56 8.92
CA GLU A 29 35.79 5.09 10.12
C GLU A 29 34.27 5.18 9.81
N VAL A 30 33.37 4.23 10.10
CA VAL A 30 32.95 3.45 11.29
C VAL A 30 32.14 4.22 12.35
N PHE A 31 30.80 4.05 12.24
CA PHE A 31 29.75 3.76 13.25
C PHE A 31 29.81 4.31 14.67
N ILE A 32 28.65 4.82 15.15
CA ILE A 32 28.03 4.42 16.43
C ILE A 32 26.48 4.38 16.30
N GLU A 33 25.90 3.20 16.55
CA GLU A 33 24.53 2.97 17.02
C GLU A 33 24.45 3.21 18.55
N THR A 34 23.31 3.64 19.07
CA THR A 34 22.86 3.22 20.41
C THR A 34 21.33 3.23 20.50
N GLU A 35 20.73 2.05 20.58
CA GLU A 35 19.55 1.78 21.42
C GLU A 35 20.05 1.29 22.78
N GLU A 36 19.46 1.75 23.89
CA GLU A 36 19.30 0.90 25.07
C GLU A 36 18.08 1.31 25.90
N LYS A 37 17.57 0.31 26.63
CA LYS A 37 16.20 0.09 27.10
C LYS A 37 16.02 0.34 28.61
N ASN A 38 14.74 0.50 28.96
CA ASN A 38 14.03 0.01 30.16
C ASN A 38 14.17 0.75 31.52
N ILE A 39 13.00 1.13 32.07
CA ILE A 39 12.32 0.66 33.31
C ILE A 39 10.96 1.43 33.34
N ALA A 40 9.81 0.83 32.98
CA ALA A 40 8.85 0.09 33.81
C ALA A 40 8.47 0.87 35.11
N THR A 41 7.23 1.27 35.40
CA THR A 41 6.04 0.43 35.66
C THR A 41 4.79 1.28 35.96
N ASN A 42 3.62 0.70 35.66
CA ASN A 42 2.27 0.88 36.27
C ASN A 42 1.47 2.15 35.92
N GLU A 43 0.17 2.13 35.66
CA GLU A 43 -0.89 1.12 35.48
C GLU A 43 -2.11 1.90 34.93
N GLU A 44 -2.92 1.23 34.09
CA GLU A 44 -4.40 1.25 33.98
C GLU A 44 -5.24 2.35 34.68
N ASN A 45 -6.44 2.79 34.27
CA ASN A 45 -7.41 2.49 33.22
C ASN A 45 -8.55 3.54 33.37
N ILE A 46 -9.16 3.96 32.25
CA ILE A 46 -10.62 4.08 32.04
C ILE A 46 -11.47 5.20 32.73
N THR A 47 -12.36 5.76 31.89
CA THR A 47 -13.70 6.38 32.10
C THR A 47 -13.89 7.87 32.42
N LYS A 48 -14.57 8.51 31.46
CA LYS A 48 -15.83 9.28 31.54
C LYS A 48 -15.95 10.54 32.41
N GLU A 49 -16.57 11.51 31.73
CA GLU A 49 -17.62 12.43 32.19
C GLU A 49 -17.27 13.48 33.26
N SER A 50 -17.50 14.72 32.81
CA SER A 50 -18.21 15.82 33.49
C SER A 50 -17.59 16.45 34.73
N GLU A 51 -17.50 17.78 34.63
CA GLU A 51 -17.86 18.76 35.68
C GLU A 51 -16.90 18.79 36.87
N GLU A 52 -16.61 19.90 37.53
CA GLU A 52 -17.19 21.23 37.63
C GLU A 52 -16.10 22.05 38.38
N GLU A 53 -15.89 23.33 38.10
CA GLU A 53 -16.33 24.47 38.93
C GLU A 53 -15.06 25.35 39.09
N GLY A 54 -15.09 26.67 38.97
CA GLY A 54 -16.20 27.55 38.74
C GLY A 54 -15.73 29.01 38.85
N ASN A 55 -16.73 29.88 38.70
CA ASN A 55 -16.80 31.31 39.04
C ASN A 55 -16.20 32.32 38.03
N LYS A 56 -16.96 33.29 37.47
CA LYS A 56 -18.35 33.74 37.73
C LYS A 56 -18.96 34.48 36.52
N ILE A 57 -20.16 34.02 36.14
CA ILE A 57 -21.45 34.74 35.96
C ILE A 57 -21.63 35.68 34.75
N GLU A 58 -22.35 35.15 33.75
CA GLU A 58 -23.46 35.81 33.04
C GLU A 58 -24.81 35.28 33.58
N GLY A 59 -25.91 36.02 33.37
CA GLY A 59 -27.27 35.56 33.66
C GLY A 59 -28.30 36.17 32.70
N ASN A 60 -28.99 35.30 31.97
CA ASN A 60 -29.98 35.53 30.92
C ASN A 60 -31.42 35.66 31.46
N VAL A 61 -32.27 36.33 30.66
CA VAL A 61 -33.69 36.09 30.28
C VAL A 61 -34.58 35.17 31.14
N ASP A 62 -35.82 35.60 31.44
CA ASP A 62 -37.00 34.71 31.31
C ASP A 62 -38.36 35.43 31.10
N GLU A 63 -39.27 34.69 30.46
CA GLU A 63 -40.60 35.03 29.97
C GLU A 63 -41.76 34.76 30.97
N GLN A 64 -42.85 35.52 30.80
CA GLN A 64 -44.28 35.18 30.98
C GLN A 64 -44.95 34.89 32.35
N SER A 65 -45.97 35.73 32.60
CA SER A 65 -47.37 35.43 33.02
C SER A 65 -47.74 35.39 34.52
N LYS A 66 -48.60 36.32 34.97
CA LYS A 66 -50.09 36.18 34.99
C LYS A 66 -50.81 37.41 35.56
N GLU A 67 -52.06 37.56 35.12
CA GLU A 67 -53.00 38.68 35.22
C GLU A 67 -53.72 38.88 36.56
N GLN A 68 -54.35 40.06 36.67
CA GLN A 68 -55.70 40.41 37.21
C GLN A 68 -55.65 41.51 38.30
N ASP A 69 -56.52 42.52 38.40
CA ASP A 69 -57.61 43.10 37.59
C ASP A 69 -58.14 44.35 38.37
N VAL A 70 -58.91 45.24 37.72
CA VAL A 70 -60.00 46.10 38.27
C VAL A 70 -59.79 47.58 38.79
N LYS A 71 -60.35 48.52 37.97
CA LYS A 71 -61.21 49.76 38.19
C LYS A 71 -60.68 51.10 38.75
N ARG A 72 -60.80 52.21 37.97
CA ARG A 72 -61.78 53.38 37.97
C ARG A 72 -61.60 54.37 39.13
N GLU A 73 -61.77 55.71 39.06
CA GLU A 73 -62.46 56.67 38.18
C GLU A 73 -61.98 58.11 38.55
N LEU A 74 -62.17 59.10 37.66
CA LEU A 74 -62.17 60.56 37.96
C LEU A 74 -63.51 60.96 38.65
N VAL A 75 -63.71 62.05 39.42
CA VAL A 75 -63.84 63.48 39.02
C VAL A 75 -64.28 64.33 40.26
N GLU A 76 -63.83 65.61 40.30
CA GLU A 76 -64.34 66.87 40.93
C GLU A 76 -64.63 67.06 42.44
N SER A 77 -64.15 68.19 43.00
CA SER A 77 -64.93 69.46 43.08
C SER A 77 -64.17 70.64 43.75
N LYS A 78 -64.73 71.85 43.55
CA LYS A 78 -64.33 73.27 43.81
C LYS A 78 -64.08 73.64 45.30
N ASP A 79 -63.57 74.80 45.74
CA ASP A 79 -63.88 76.23 45.44
C ASP A 79 -62.92 77.22 46.22
N LYS A 80 -62.66 78.43 45.66
CA LYS A 80 -62.52 79.81 46.26
C LYS A 80 -61.45 80.15 47.36
N ASP A 81 -60.90 81.37 47.56
CA ASP A 81 -61.07 82.75 47.04
C ASP A 81 -59.89 83.67 47.53
N VAL A 82 -59.55 84.72 46.74
CA VAL A 82 -59.27 86.15 47.09
C VAL A 82 -58.05 86.61 47.96
N SER A 83 -57.14 87.43 47.39
CA SER A 83 -57.07 88.91 47.56
C SER A 83 -55.75 89.58 47.11
N ASP A 84 -55.89 90.84 46.70
CA ASP A 84 -54.94 91.83 46.18
C ASP A 84 -53.85 92.34 47.14
N GLY A 85 -52.85 93.02 46.57
CA GLY A 85 -51.97 93.95 47.30
C GLY A 85 -50.95 94.67 46.41
N GLU A 86 -51.26 95.91 46.00
CA GLU A 86 -50.33 96.90 45.45
C GLU A 86 -49.32 97.40 46.52
N GLU A 87 -48.09 97.76 46.14
CA GLU A 87 -47.54 99.14 46.26
C GLU A 87 -46.01 99.26 46.02
N LYS A 88 -45.67 100.13 45.05
CA LYS A 88 -44.75 101.28 45.11
C LYS A 88 -43.29 101.19 45.64
N THR A 89 -42.41 101.63 44.73
CA THR A 89 -41.25 102.56 44.89
C THR A 89 -40.17 102.28 45.95
N SER A 90 -38.91 102.18 45.50
CA SER A 90 -38.04 103.37 45.39
C SER A 90 -36.68 103.02 44.78
N LEU A 91 -36.23 103.88 43.87
CA LEU A 91 -34.87 103.96 43.38
C LEU A 91 -34.00 104.58 44.48
N GLN A 92 -32.90 103.91 44.84
CA GLN A 92 -31.70 104.60 45.33
C GLN A 92 -30.47 104.07 44.61
N THR A 93 -29.96 104.94 43.76
CA THR A 93 -28.63 104.96 43.15
C THR A 93 -27.56 105.05 44.23
N MET A 94 -26.54 104.21 44.17
CA MET A 94 -25.20 104.58 44.68
C MET A 94 -24.09 103.85 43.92
N GLN A 95 -23.10 104.64 43.51
CA GLN A 95 -21.97 104.32 42.65
C GLN A 95 -20.86 103.48 43.35
N ILE A 96 -20.32 102.54 42.56
CA ILE A 96 -18.90 102.13 42.38
C ILE A 96 -18.16 101.45 43.56
N SER A 97 -17.78 100.16 43.40
CA SER A 97 -16.36 99.71 43.32
C SER A 97 -16.19 98.18 43.20
N SER A 98 -15.11 97.78 42.50
CA SER A 98 -14.56 96.42 42.27
C SER A 98 -15.25 95.50 41.24
N SER A 99 -14.48 94.99 40.28
CA SER A 99 -14.92 94.07 39.21
C SER A 99 -15.33 92.71 39.79
N LEU A 100 -16.60 92.34 39.63
CA LEU A 100 -17.12 91.02 40.01
C LEU A 100 -16.43 89.91 39.20
N THR A 101 -16.09 88.80 39.85
CA THR A 101 -15.62 87.58 39.18
C THR A 101 -16.72 87.00 38.29
N ALA A 102 -16.35 86.26 37.24
CA ALA A 102 -17.29 85.64 36.30
C ALA A 102 -18.44 84.90 37.00
N ASP A 103 -18.17 84.06 38.00
CA ASP A 103 -19.22 83.33 38.71
C ASP A 103 -20.19 84.22 39.51
N LYS A 104 -19.68 85.31 40.12
CA LYS A 104 -20.55 86.26 40.85
C LYS A 104 -21.42 87.06 39.88
N LEU A 105 -20.86 87.47 38.74
CA LEU A 105 -21.61 88.18 37.70
C LEU A 105 -22.66 87.26 37.06
N TYR A 106 -22.32 85.99 36.82
CA TYR A 106 -23.24 84.99 36.28
C TYR A 106 -24.40 84.71 37.25
N GLU A 107 -24.13 84.47 38.53
CA GLU A 107 -25.19 84.27 39.53
C GLU A 107 -26.03 85.54 39.74
N GLN A 108 -25.43 86.73 39.64
CA GLN A 108 -26.18 87.98 39.66
C GLN A 108 -27.11 88.10 38.44
N ALA A 109 -26.60 87.82 37.23
CA ALA A 109 -27.40 87.83 36.01
C ALA A 109 -28.54 86.79 36.07
N LYS A 110 -28.24 85.57 36.51
CA LYS A 110 -29.22 84.49 36.64
C LYS A 110 -30.36 84.82 37.61
N ASN A 111 -30.05 85.46 38.74
CA ASN A 111 -31.02 85.80 39.78
C ASN A 111 -31.73 87.15 39.55
N GLU A 112 -31.36 87.91 38.51
CA GLU A 112 -32.04 89.15 38.13
C GLU A 112 -33.49 88.88 37.70
N ARG A 113 -34.42 89.69 38.25
CA ARG A 113 -35.87 89.55 38.05
C ARG A 113 -36.36 90.33 36.83
N SER A 114 -35.73 91.45 36.52
CA SER A 114 -36.08 92.27 35.36
C SER A 114 -35.48 91.65 34.09
N ALA A 115 -36.32 91.21 33.16
CA ALA A 115 -35.86 90.62 31.89
C ALA A 115 -34.90 91.55 31.12
N THR A 116 -35.14 92.86 31.13
CA THR A 116 -34.26 93.84 30.47
C THR A 116 -32.93 94.01 31.21
N SER A 117 -32.94 94.00 32.54
CA SER A 117 -31.71 94.07 33.34
C SER A 117 -30.89 92.79 33.22
N LYS A 118 -31.59 91.65 33.12
CA LYS A 118 -31.01 90.33 32.92
C LYS A 118 -30.24 90.23 31.61
N VAL A 119 -30.83 90.69 30.50
CA VAL A 119 -30.13 90.79 29.20
C VAL A 119 -28.88 91.66 29.31
N LYS A 120 -28.94 92.82 29.97
CA LYS A 120 -27.77 93.71 30.13
C LYS A 120 -26.66 93.09 30.99
N LEU A 121 -27.01 92.36 32.05
CA LEU A 121 -26.03 91.66 32.89
C LEU A 121 -25.36 90.49 32.16
N PHE A 122 -26.13 89.72 31.38
CA PHE A 122 -25.55 88.68 30.52
C PHE A 122 -24.74 89.26 29.36
N GLU A 123 -25.14 90.37 28.75
CA GLU A 123 -24.36 91.08 27.73
C GLU A 123 -23.05 91.61 28.32
N GLN A 124 -23.10 92.20 29.52
CA GLN A 124 -21.90 92.62 30.24
C GLN A 124 -20.97 91.43 30.50
N GLY A 125 -21.52 90.29 30.92
CA GLY A 125 -20.75 89.07 31.12
C GLY A 125 -20.15 88.53 29.82
N TYR A 126 -20.90 88.51 28.73
CA TYR A 126 -20.45 88.10 27.39
C TYR A 126 -19.31 89.00 26.88
N GLN A 127 -19.41 90.32 27.09
CA GLN A 127 -18.35 91.26 26.69
C GLN A 127 -17.10 91.16 27.57
N GLN A 128 -17.26 90.93 28.87
CA GLN A 128 -16.13 90.83 29.82
C GLN A 128 -15.45 89.45 29.79
N TYR A 129 -16.20 88.40 29.47
CA TYR A 129 -15.78 87.00 29.48
C TYR A 129 -16.24 86.27 28.19
N PRO A 130 -15.72 86.66 27.00
CA PRO A 130 -16.22 86.19 25.70
C PRO A 130 -16.00 84.70 25.40
N ASN A 131 -15.19 84.00 26.19
CA ASN A 131 -14.92 82.57 26.04
C ASN A 131 -15.68 81.70 27.06
N ASP A 132 -16.59 82.28 27.85
CA ASP A 132 -17.42 81.53 28.80
C ASP A 132 -18.83 81.34 28.20
N ASP A 133 -19.06 80.14 27.67
CA ASP A 133 -20.30 79.75 26.99
C ASP A 133 -21.55 79.97 27.84
N ARG A 134 -21.43 80.01 29.18
CA ARG A 134 -22.56 80.25 30.09
C ARG A 134 -23.14 81.64 29.88
N PHE A 135 -22.30 82.64 29.62
CA PHE A 135 -22.77 83.99 29.34
C PHE A 135 -23.37 84.11 27.94
N GLU A 136 -22.85 83.38 26.94
CA GLU A 136 -23.47 83.33 25.62
C GLU A 136 -24.85 82.68 25.66
N HIS A 137 -24.97 81.48 26.26
CA HIS A 137 -26.25 80.79 26.41
C HIS A 137 -27.23 81.60 27.26
N GLY A 138 -26.78 82.10 28.41
CA GLY A 138 -27.58 82.94 29.29
C GLY A 138 -28.05 84.23 28.62
N LEU A 139 -27.23 84.82 27.73
CA LEU A 139 -27.59 85.96 26.91
C LEU A 139 -28.67 85.59 25.88
N GLN A 140 -28.49 84.51 25.10
CA GLN A 140 -29.49 84.10 24.10
C GLN A 140 -30.83 83.76 24.76
N ASP A 141 -30.82 82.98 25.84
CA ASP A 141 -32.03 82.61 26.58
C ASP A 141 -32.74 83.85 27.14
N SER A 142 -31.98 84.80 27.69
CA SER A 142 -32.54 86.04 28.22
C SER A 142 -33.13 86.91 27.13
N VAL A 143 -32.50 86.95 25.96
CA VAL A 143 -32.98 87.70 24.78
C VAL A 143 -34.23 87.04 24.19
N LEU A 144 -34.28 85.72 24.06
CA LEU A 144 -35.46 84.98 23.60
C LEU A 144 -36.64 85.18 24.55
N ASN A 145 -36.41 85.13 25.86
CA ASN A 145 -37.44 85.43 26.86
C ASN A 145 -37.94 86.88 26.74
N LEU A 146 -37.04 87.85 26.49
CA LEU A 146 -37.43 89.24 26.27
C LEU A 146 -38.20 89.41 24.95
N LEU A 147 -37.82 88.66 23.90
CA LEU A 147 -38.48 88.65 22.59
C LEU A 147 -39.90 88.10 22.67
N ASP A 148 -40.09 86.98 23.36
CA ASP A 148 -41.40 86.39 23.64
C ASP A 148 -42.27 87.32 24.50
N TRP A 149 -41.69 87.94 25.53
CA TRP A 149 -42.41 88.92 26.33
C TRP A 149 -42.89 90.10 25.47
N ALA A 150 -42.02 90.63 24.60
CA ALA A 150 -42.33 91.73 23.71
C ALA A 150 -43.40 91.35 22.68
N SER A 151 -43.34 90.15 22.10
CA SER A 151 -44.36 89.63 21.17
C SER A 151 -45.74 89.53 21.83
N LYS A 152 -45.79 89.08 23.09
CA LYS A 152 -47.03 89.07 23.90
C LYS A 152 -47.56 90.47 24.15
N LYS A 153 -46.71 91.48 24.34
CA LYS A 153 -47.16 92.88 24.47
C LYS A 153 -47.69 93.43 23.15
N GLN A 154 -47.03 93.15 22.03
CA GLN A 154 -47.50 93.50 20.69
C GLN A 154 -48.89 92.91 20.41
N ASN A 155 -49.09 91.61 20.68
CA ASN A 155 -50.38 90.94 20.45
C ASN A 155 -51.53 91.48 21.32
N ASN A 156 -51.19 92.06 22.48
CA ASN A 156 -52.11 92.76 23.36
C ASN A 156 -52.32 94.25 22.99
N GLY A 157 -51.83 94.70 21.83
CA GLY A 157 -52.01 96.06 21.32
C GLY A 157 -51.04 97.09 21.91
N LYS A 158 -50.07 96.67 22.72
CA LYS A 158 -49.08 97.56 23.36
C LYS A 158 -47.84 97.71 22.48
N TYR A 159 -48.02 98.25 21.26
CA TYR A 159 -46.98 98.29 20.22
C TYR A 159 -45.75 99.10 20.60
N GLU A 160 -45.89 100.29 21.18
CA GLU A 160 -44.75 101.13 21.55
C GLU A 160 -43.85 100.47 22.61
N ILE A 161 -44.45 99.74 23.57
CA ILE A 161 -43.72 98.98 24.58
C ILE A 161 -42.97 97.80 23.94
N ALA A 162 -43.58 97.13 22.97
CA ALA A 162 -42.94 96.03 22.25
C ALA A 162 -41.78 96.52 21.37
N LYS A 163 -41.97 97.63 20.62
CA LYS A 163 -40.94 98.26 19.77
C LYS A 163 -39.70 98.61 20.57
N ASP A 164 -39.86 99.24 21.73
CA ASP A 164 -38.74 99.59 22.61
C ASP A 164 -37.94 98.35 23.06
N ARG A 165 -38.63 97.25 23.40
CA ARG A 165 -37.95 95.99 23.74
C ARG A 165 -37.28 95.32 22.54
N TYR A 166 -37.88 95.37 21.35
CA TYR A 166 -37.21 94.89 20.13
C TYR A 166 -35.97 95.71 19.80
N GLN A 167 -36.03 97.03 19.91
CA GLN A 167 -34.87 97.90 19.72
C GLN A 167 -33.77 97.62 20.76
N THR A 168 -34.17 97.30 21.99
CA THR A 168 -33.23 96.84 23.04
C THR A 168 -32.50 95.58 22.60
N ILE A 169 -33.23 94.56 22.14
CA ILE A 169 -32.63 93.30 21.65
C ILE A 169 -31.70 93.54 20.45
N LEU A 170 -32.11 94.39 19.50
CA LEU A 170 -31.31 94.72 18.32
C LEU A 170 -30.06 95.54 18.65
N GLY A 171 -30.06 96.27 19.77
CA GLY A 171 -28.92 97.03 20.27
C GLY A 171 -27.99 96.23 21.19
N THR A 172 -28.33 94.98 21.53
CA THR A 172 -27.54 94.11 22.39
C THR A 172 -26.46 93.39 21.57
N ASN A 173 -25.20 93.51 21.98
CA ASN A 173 -24.08 92.83 21.34
C ASN A 173 -24.06 91.34 21.69
N GLY A 174 -23.71 90.49 20.73
CA GLY A 174 -23.60 89.03 20.93
C GLY A 174 -24.89 88.25 20.72
N VAL A 175 -25.99 88.89 20.28
CA VAL A 175 -27.23 88.18 19.90
C VAL A 175 -27.03 87.45 18.58
N LYS A 176 -27.46 86.18 18.51
CA LYS A 176 -27.35 85.37 17.28
C LYS A 176 -28.13 86.00 16.12
N SER A 177 -27.60 85.86 14.90
CA SER A 177 -28.10 86.54 13.69
C SER A 177 -29.55 86.17 13.34
N ASP A 178 -29.94 84.93 13.58
CA ASP A 178 -31.29 84.39 13.41
C ASP A 178 -32.29 85.02 14.41
N ILE A 179 -31.89 85.23 15.67
CA ILE A 179 -32.68 85.96 16.67
C ILE A 179 -32.82 87.44 16.26
N VAL A 180 -31.76 88.05 15.76
CA VAL A 180 -31.78 89.42 15.22
C VAL A 180 -32.76 89.54 14.05
N GLU A 181 -32.74 88.60 13.10
CA GLU A 181 -33.65 88.60 11.95
C GLU A 181 -35.11 88.39 12.36
N LEU A 182 -35.38 87.45 13.27
CA LEU A 182 -36.71 87.25 13.84
C LEU A 182 -37.20 88.52 14.57
N THR A 183 -36.31 89.17 15.33
CA THR A 183 -36.62 90.42 16.03
C THR A 183 -36.93 91.56 15.06
N LYS A 184 -36.18 91.70 13.97
CA LYS A 184 -36.47 92.67 12.90
C LYS A 184 -37.84 92.41 12.27
N LYS A 185 -38.16 91.15 11.97
CA LYS A 185 -39.46 90.75 11.43
C LYS A 185 -40.60 91.10 12.39
N TYR A 186 -40.45 90.84 13.68
CA TYR A 186 -41.44 91.22 14.69
C TYR A 186 -41.59 92.74 14.82
N LEU A 187 -40.47 93.46 14.82
CA LEU A 187 -40.44 94.93 14.83
C LEU A 187 -41.12 95.53 13.60
N GLU A 188 -40.92 94.95 12.41
CA GLU A 188 -41.61 95.38 11.18
C GLU A 188 -43.13 95.26 11.34
N GLN A 189 -43.63 94.13 11.84
CA GLN A 189 -45.05 93.97 12.15
C GLN A 189 -45.53 94.97 13.21
N ALA A 190 -44.70 95.27 14.22
CA ALA A 190 -45.05 96.24 15.25
C ALA A 190 -45.11 97.67 14.70
N ASN A 191 -44.24 98.03 13.76
CA ASN A 191 -44.22 99.32 13.07
C ASN A 191 -45.48 99.56 12.24
N THR A 192 -46.04 98.51 11.66
CA THR A 192 -47.31 98.57 10.93
C THR A 192 -48.54 98.30 11.82
N LEU A 193 -48.37 98.25 13.14
CA LEU A 193 -49.43 97.98 14.13
C LEU A 193 -50.12 96.61 13.94
N ASN A 194 -49.43 95.64 13.33
CA ASN A 194 -49.92 94.28 13.14
C ASN A 194 -49.59 93.39 14.34
N LYS A 195 -50.46 92.43 14.63
CA LYS A 195 -50.17 91.35 15.59
C LYS A 195 -49.29 90.28 14.94
N ILE A 196 -48.50 89.59 15.74
CA ILE A 196 -47.78 88.37 15.33
C ILE A 196 -48.81 87.22 15.33
N PRO A 197 -48.87 86.38 14.27
CA PRO A 197 -49.79 85.25 14.21
C PRO A 197 -49.66 84.38 15.46
N LEU A 198 -50.76 84.14 16.18
CA LEU A 198 -50.73 83.31 17.38
C LEU A 198 -50.39 81.86 17.01
N GLN A 199 -49.54 81.23 17.81
CA GLN A 199 -49.19 79.81 17.70
C GLN A 199 -50.45 78.92 17.60
N SER A 200 -51.47 79.16 18.43
CA SER A 200 -52.73 78.40 18.39
C SER A 200 -53.49 78.51 17.06
N ASN A 201 -53.39 79.64 16.35
CA ASN A 201 -54.02 79.80 15.03
C ASN A 201 -53.25 79.01 13.96
N LEU A 202 -51.93 78.95 14.07
CA LEU A 202 -51.08 78.17 13.17
C LEU A 202 -51.25 76.66 13.43
N GLU A 203 -51.38 76.25 14.68
CA GLU A 203 -51.69 74.87 15.07
C GLU A 203 -53.07 74.42 14.55
N ASN A 204 -54.10 75.28 14.66
CA ASN A 204 -55.41 75.01 14.06
C ASN A 204 -55.33 74.86 12.53
N LYS A 205 -54.50 75.67 11.86
CA LYS A 205 -54.26 75.55 10.41
C LYS A 205 -53.58 74.23 10.07
N ILE A 206 -52.57 73.83 10.83
CA ILE A 206 -51.90 72.52 10.69
C ILE A 206 -52.91 71.37 10.84
N GLN A 207 -53.80 71.44 11.83
CA GLN A 207 -54.82 70.40 12.06
C GLN A 207 -55.87 70.29 10.94
N GLN A 208 -56.07 71.35 10.16
CA GLN A 208 -57.00 71.38 9.02
C GLN A 208 -56.38 70.81 7.73
N GLU A 209 -55.05 70.68 7.66
CA GLU A 209 -54.36 70.15 6.48
C GLU A 209 -54.52 68.62 6.38
N THR A 210 -54.93 68.16 5.20
CA THR A 210 -55.21 66.72 4.95
C THR A 210 -54.14 66.03 4.11
N THR A 211 -53.23 66.79 3.50
CA THR A 211 -52.17 66.24 2.66
C THR A 211 -50.82 66.32 3.36
N VAL A 212 -49.96 65.33 3.11
CA VAL A 212 -48.61 65.30 3.70
C VAL A 212 -47.79 66.54 3.29
N SER A 213 -47.95 67.01 2.05
CA SER A 213 -47.32 68.25 1.60
C SER A 213 -47.92 69.49 2.26
N GLY A 214 -49.24 69.55 2.43
CA GLY A 214 -49.91 70.67 3.09
C GLY A 214 -49.54 70.78 4.56
N ILE A 215 -49.46 69.65 5.27
CA ILE A 215 -48.99 69.59 6.66
C ILE A 215 -47.54 70.11 6.75
N PHE A 216 -46.65 69.70 5.84
CA PHE A 216 -45.28 70.23 5.77
C PHE A 216 -45.25 71.74 5.55
N ASP A 217 -46.06 72.26 4.61
CA ASP A 217 -46.11 73.69 4.30
C ASP A 217 -46.64 74.51 5.49
N ALA A 218 -47.65 73.99 6.20
CA ALA A 218 -48.21 74.62 7.39
C ALA A 218 -47.21 74.63 8.57
N TYR A 219 -46.45 73.55 8.77
CA TYR A 219 -45.37 73.54 9.76
C TYR A 219 -44.18 74.43 9.36
N LEU A 220 -43.84 74.52 8.07
CA LEU A 220 -42.83 75.46 7.57
C LEU A 220 -43.25 76.91 7.82
N GLU A 221 -44.53 77.23 7.60
CA GLU A 221 -45.09 78.55 7.93
C GLU A 221 -45.03 78.81 9.44
N ALA A 222 -45.40 77.83 10.27
CA ALA A 222 -45.32 77.96 11.73
C ALA A 222 -43.86 78.16 12.20
N TYR A 223 -42.91 77.41 11.66
CA TYR A 223 -41.49 77.53 11.96
C TYR A 223 -40.93 78.92 11.61
N LYS A 224 -41.36 79.53 10.50
CA LYS A 224 -40.95 80.89 10.12
C LYS A 224 -41.39 81.97 11.13
N TRP A 225 -42.42 81.71 11.92
CA TRP A 225 -42.87 82.61 12.99
C TRP A 225 -42.31 82.20 14.35
N TYR A 226 -42.14 80.89 14.59
CA TYR A 226 -41.71 80.34 15.87
C TYR A 226 -40.52 79.37 15.71
N PRO A 227 -39.33 79.85 15.27
CA PRO A 227 -38.21 78.97 14.93
C PRO A 227 -37.46 78.38 16.14
N TYR A 228 -37.79 78.82 17.36
CA TYR A 228 -37.20 78.33 18.62
C TYR A 228 -38.24 77.62 19.51
N ASP A 229 -39.44 77.35 19.00
CA ASP A 229 -40.45 76.58 19.72
C ASP A 229 -40.24 75.08 19.48
N ASP A 230 -39.94 74.33 20.55
CA ASP A 230 -39.64 72.90 20.46
C ASP A 230 -40.81 72.08 19.88
N GLN A 231 -42.05 72.47 20.13
CA GLN A 231 -43.21 71.74 19.60
C GLN A 231 -43.35 71.94 18.09
N ILE A 232 -43.13 73.17 17.61
CA ILE A 232 -43.13 73.49 16.18
C ILE A 232 -41.95 72.84 15.46
N ILE A 233 -40.73 72.87 16.02
CA ILE A 233 -39.55 72.22 15.45
C ILE A 233 -39.77 70.71 15.35
N ASN A 234 -40.19 70.05 16.43
CA ASN A 234 -40.44 68.61 16.44
C ASN A 234 -41.58 68.22 15.51
N GLY A 235 -42.64 69.04 15.44
CA GLY A 235 -43.73 68.86 14.49
C GLY A 235 -43.29 68.99 13.04
N PHE A 236 -42.44 69.98 12.74
CA PHE A 236 -41.87 70.18 11.41
C PHE A 236 -41.00 68.98 10.99
N PHE A 237 -40.14 68.48 11.87
CA PHE A 237 -39.36 67.26 11.61
C PHE A 237 -40.24 66.01 11.40
N LYS A 238 -41.33 65.85 12.15
CA LYS A 238 -42.29 64.76 11.89
C LYS A 238 -42.94 64.89 10.52
N SER A 239 -43.33 66.10 10.12
CA SER A 239 -43.90 66.36 8.80
C SER A 239 -42.90 66.07 7.65
N GLN A 240 -41.61 66.39 7.86
CA GLN A 240 -40.54 66.07 6.93
C GLN A 240 -40.39 64.56 6.72
N LYS A 241 -40.37 63.77 7.81
CA LYS A 241 -40.32 62.30 7.74
C LYS A 241 -41.53 61.72 7.00
N ALA A 242 -42.73 62.25 7.25
CA ALA A 242 -43.94 61.83 6.54
C ALA A 242 -43.86 62.13 5.04
N LEU A 243 -43.38 63.33 4.66
CA LEU A 243 -43.23 63.72 3.26
C LEU A 243 -42.16 62.89 2.53
N PHE A 244 -41.05 62.59 3.22
CA PHE A 244 -40.01 61.71 2.72
C PHE A 244 -40.52 60.29 2.44
N ASN A 245 -41.25 59.69 3.39
CA ASN A 245 -41.82 58.35 3.22
C ASN A 245 -42.82 58.29 2.06
N TRP A 246 -43.63 59.34 1.90
CA TRP A 246 -44.54 59.45 0.76
C TRP A 246 -43.79 59.54 -0.57
N ALA A 247 -42.75 60.38 -0.63
CA ALA A 247 -41.91 60.53 -1.83
C ALA A 247 -41.19 59.22 -2.19
N LYS A 248 -40.67 58.51 -1.19
CA LYS A 248 -40.07 57.17 -1.33
C LYS A 248 -41.04 56.18 -1.98
N ASN A 249 -42.30 56.15 -1.55
CA ASN A 249 -43.29 55.28 -2.15
C ASN A 249 -43.58 55.61 -3.63
N GLN A 250 -43.58 56.90 -4.00
CA GLN A 250 -43.74 57.29 -5.41
C GLN A 250 -42.51 56.90 -6.25
N HIS A 251 -41.29 57.05 -5.70
CA HIS A 251 -40.04 56.64 -6.32
C HIS A 251 -40.01 55.14 -6.59
N ASP A 252 -40.39 54.32 -5.60
CA ASP A 252 -40.44 52.86 -5.73
C ASP A 252 -41.43 52.43 -6.84
N GLN A 253 -42.47 53.24 -7.12
CA GLN A 253 -43.42 53.04 -8.24
C GLN A 253 -42.94 53.62 -9.59
N ALA A 254 -41.69 54.05 -9.71
CA ALA A 254 -41.10 54.75 -10.86
C ALA A 254 -41.81 56.05 -11.28
N ARG A 255 -42.47 56.75 -10.35
CA ARG A 255 -43.00 58.10 -10.59
C ARG A 255 -41.93 59.13 -10.23
N TYR A 256 -40.82 59.11 -10.98
CA TYR A 256 -39.60 59.84 -10.65
C TYR A 256 -39.82 61.35 -10.50
N ASP A 257 -40.48 62.00 -11.46
CA ASP A 257 -40.76 63.44 -11.42
C ASP A 257 -41.52 63.87 -10.15
N THR A 258 -42.47 63.03 -9.72
CA THR A 258 -43.29 63.30 -8.52
C THR A 258 -42.48 63.14 -7.24
N ALA A 259 -41.62 62.13 -7.17
CA ALA A 259 -40.73 61.90 -6.03
C ALA A 259 -39.64 62.97 -5.93
N GLU A 260 -38.98 63.29 -7.05
CA GLU A 260 -37.96 64.32 -7.16
C GLU A 260 -38.48 65.68 -6.68
N SER A 261 -39.69 66.08 -7.10
CA SER A 261 -40.32 67.31 -6.65
C SER A 261 -40.43 67.40 -5.11
N ARG A 262 -40.67 66.28 -4.42
CA ARG A 262 -40.79 66.24 -2.96
C ARG A 262 -39.44 66.18 -2.25
N TYR A 263 -38.44 65.50 -2.82
CA TYR A 263 -37.09 65.51 -2.28
C TYR A 263 -36.44 66.88 -2.36
N ASN A 264 -36.57 67.58 -3.50
CA ASN A 264 -36.12 68.97 -3.64
C ASN A 264 -36.82 69.90 -2.63
N LYS A 265 -38.12 69.67 -2.37
CA LYS A 265 -38.88 70.42 -1.36
C LYS A 265 -38.38 70.22 0.06
N LEU A 266 -37.94 69.00 0.41
CA LEU A 266 -37.32 68.71 1.71
C LEU A 266 -35.96 69.37 1.86
N LEU A 267 -35.11 69.33 0.81
CA LEU A 267 -33.78 69.94 0.83
C LEU A 267 -33.80 71.47 0.80
N ALA A 268 -34.88 72.08 0.31
CA ALA A 268 -35.07 73.53 0.34
C ALA A 268 -35.59 74.07 1.69
N ALA A 269 -35.86 73.21 2.67
CA ALA A 269 -36.30 73.62 3.99
C ALA A 269 -35.19 74.37 4.75
N PRO A 270 -35.51 75.39 5.57
CA PRO A 270 -34.50 76.12 6.36
C PRO A 270 -33.71 75.23 7.32
N ILE A 271 -34.35 74.18 7.84
CA ILE A 271 -33.74 73.11 8.63
C ILE A 271 -34.26 71.78 8.12
N ILE A 272 -33.40 70.77 8.08
CA ILE A 272 -33.75 69.40 7.72
C ILE A 272 -33.47 68.45 8.89
N ASN A 273 -34.30 67.43 9.05
CA ASN A 273 -34.05 66.37 10.01
C ASN A 273 -32.84 65.52 9.55
N ASN A 274 -31.75 65.58 10.33
CA ASN A 274 -30.50 64.87 10.04
C ASN A 274 -30.67 63.35 9.84
N GLU A 275 -31.71 62.72 10.41
CA GLU A 275 -31.95 61.27 10.23
C GLU A 275 -32.33 60.90 8.79
N ILE A 276 -32.89 61.84 8.02
CA ILE A 276 -33.38 61.58 6.66
C ILE A 276 -32.59 62.34 5.58
N GLU A 277 -31.76 63.32 5.94
CA GLU A 277 -31.08 64.20 4.97
C GLU A 277 -30.26 63.42 3.93
N ASP A 278 -29.38 62.52 4.38
CA ASP A 278 -28.54 61.72 3.47
C ASP A 278 -29.38 60.78 2.60
N GLN A 279 -30.45 60.21 3.18
CA GLN A 279 -31.37 59.35 2.43
C GLN A 279 -32.15 60.13 1.37
N VAL A 280 -32.55 61.37 1.65
CA VAL A 280 -33.20 62.26 0.68
C VAL A 280 -32.25 62.58 -0.47
N LYS A 281 -30.98 62.91 -0.18
CA LYS A 281 -29.95 63.20 -1.21
C LYS A 281 -29.70 61.99 -2.10
N GLN A 282 -29.52 60.81 -1.51
CA GLN A 282 -29.31 59.58 -2.27
C GLN A 282 -30.53 59.24 -3.15
N ARG A 283 -31.74 59.31 -2.58
CA ARG A 283 -32.97 59.00 -3.31
C ARG A 283 -33.23 59.98 -4.44
N LEU A 284 -32.89 61.26 -4.26
CA LEU A 284 -32.96 62.27 -5.32
C LEU A 284 -32.02 61.93 -6.49
N ALA A 285 -30.76 61.58 -6.21
CA ALA A 285 -29.80 61.17 -7.24
C ALA A 285 -30.28 59.92 -8.02
N ASP A 286 -30.85 58.95 -7.31
CA ASP A 286 -31.43 57.75 -7.91
C ASP A 286 -32.65 58.10 -8.79
N THR A 287 -33.55 58.99 -8.34
CA THR A 287 -34.70 59.44 -9.16
C THR A 287 -34.27 60.14 -10.45
N GLN A 288 -33.25 61.00 -10.39
CA GLN A 288 -32.73 61.73 -11.54
C GLN A 288 -32.04 60.81 -12.57
N SER A 289 -31.52 59.68 -12.08
CA SER A 289 -30.93 58.63 -12.92
C SER A 289 -31.96 57.62 -13.44
N GLY A 290 -33.26 57.83 -13.17
CA GLY A 290 -34.33 56.90 -13.52
C GLY A 290 -34.22 55.53 -12.82
N LYS A 291 -33.48 55.48 -11.70
CA LYS A 291 -33.08 54.26 -11.01
C LYS A 291 -34.05 53.94 -9.88
N ARG A 292 -34.64 52.74 -9.88
CA ARG A 292 -35.26 52.18 -8.66
C ARG A 292 -34.17 51.59 -7.76
N PRO A 293 -34.32 51.63 -6.43
CA PRO A 293 -33.42 50.93 -5.52
C PRO A 293 -33.32 49.45 -5.82
N SER A 294 -32.13 48.85 -5.64
CA SER A 294 -31.89 47.44 -5.90
C SER A 294 -32.84 46.51 -5.14
N ASP A 295 -33.11 46.80 -3.86
CA ASP A 295 -34.03 45.98 -3.06
C ASP A 295 -35.46 45.96 -3.61
N VAL A 296 -35.91 47.08 -4.19
CA VAL A 296 -37.25 47.19 -4.77
C VAL A 296 -37.35 46.35 -6.05
N ILE A 297 -36.36 46.47 -6.94
CA ILE A 297 -36.31 45.66 -8.17
C ILE A 297 -36.23 44.16 -7.81
N TYR A 298 -35.44 43.82 -6.80
CA TYR A 298 -35.30 42.44 -6.33
C TYR A 298 -36.61 41.87 -5.75
N ASP A 299 -37.31 42.65 -4.91
CA ASP A 299 -38.61 42.24 -4.37
C ASP A 299 -39.67 42.11 -5.47
N MET A 300 -39.67 43.00 -6.46
CA MET A 300 -40.50 42.89 -7.65
C MET A 300 -40.20 41.60 -8.43
N ALA A 301 -38.93 41.30 -8.68
CA ALA A 301 -38.51 40.07 -9.36
C ALA A 301 -38.95 38.81 -8.60
N LYS A 302 -38.94 38.85 -7.27
CA LYS A 302 -39.41 37.75 -6.41
C LYS A 302 -40.92 37.55 -6.49
N GLN A 303 -41.69 38.65 -6.51
CA GLN A 303 -43.15 38.63 -6.52
C GLN A 303 -43.76 38.43 -7.92
N GLU A 304 -42.99 38.67 -8.98
CA GLU A 304 -43.42 38.50 -10.37
C GLU A 304 -43.87 37.06 -10.64
N LYS A 305 -45.00 36.90 -11.33
CA LYS A 305 -45.64 35.59 -11.55
C LYS A 305 -45.13 34.89 -12.79
N THR A 306 -44.72 35.66 -13.80
CA THR A 306 -44.29 35.13 -15.10
C THR A 306 -42.77 34.93 -15.13
N VAL A 307 -42.32 33.80 -15.68
CA VAL A 307 -40.87 33.53 -15.79
C VAL A 307 -40.18 34.59 -16.66
N THR A 308 -40.80 35.00 -17.77
CA THR A 308 -40.30 36.09 -18.62
C THR A 308 -40.24 37.44 -17.89
N GLY A 309 -41.23 37.75 -17.04
CA GLY A 309 -41.20 38.96 -16.21
C GLY A 309 -40.05 38.93 -15.20
N LYS A 310 -39.78 37.78 -14.57
CA LYS A 310 -38.63 37.60 -13.67
C LYS A 310 -37.31 37.80 -14.39
N VAL A 311 -37.15 37.25 -15.60
CA VAL A 311 -35.96 37.47 -16.43
C VAL A 311 -35.77 38.98 -16.68
N ARG A 312 -36.82 39.67 -17.15
CA ARG A 312 -36.74 41.11 -17.44
C ARG A 312 -36.36 41.95 -16.22
N LEU A 313 -36.94 41.67 -15.05
CA LEU A 313 -36.62 42.41 -13.81
C LEU A 313 -35.20 42.14 -13.30
N ASN A 314 -34.68 40.92 -13.49
CA ASN A 314 -33.27 40.63 -13.16
C ASN A 314 -32.29 41.28 -14.16
N VAL A 315 -32.64 41.33 -15.45
CA VAL A 315 -31.87 42.08 -16.46
C VAL A 315 -31.86 43.57 -16.14
N GLU A 316 -33.02 44.16 -15.83
CA GLU A 316 -33.15 45.56 -15.38
C GLU A 316 -32.30 45.81 -14.12
N GLY A 317 -32.31 44.87 -13.16
CA GLY A 317 -31.46 44.94 -11.98
C GLY A 317 -29.97 44.98 -12.31
N LEU A 318 -29.50 44.13 -13.25
CA LEU A 318 -28.09 44.09 -13.65
C LEU A 318 -27.66 45.29 -14.50
N GLU A 319 -28.57 45.89 -15.26
CA GLU A 319 -28.28 47.11 -16.04
C GLU A 319 -27.88 48.27 -15.11
N PHE A 320 -28.59 48.43 -14.00
CA PHE A 320 -28.35 49.51 -13.02
C PHE A 320 -27.43 49.12 -11.86
N TYR A 321 -27.25 47.82 -11.61
CA TYR A 321 -26.49 47.23 -10.51
C TYR A 321 -25.73 45.96 -10.98
N PRO A 322 -24.73 46.09 -11.87
CA PRO A 322 -24.06 44.94 -12.49
C PRO A 322 -23.33 44.01 -11.50
N ASP A 323 -22.91 44.56 -10.36
CA ASP A 323 -22.17 43.84 -9.32
C ASP A 323 -23.10 43.18 -8.27
N ASP A 324 -24.42 43.36 -8.34
CA ASP A 324 -25.35 42.77 -7.37
C ASP A 324 -25.60 41.29 -7.72
N ILE A 325 -24.94 40.42 -6.95
CA ILE A 325 -24.99 38.95 -7.10
C ILE A 325 -26.42 38.40 -7.04
N ARG A 326 -27.35 39.10 -6.37
CA ARG A 326 -28.75 38.66 -6.29
C ARG A 326 -29.40 38.64 -7.67
N PHE A 327 -29.17 39.65 -8.50
CA PHE A 327 -29.69 39.70 -9.86
C PHE A 327 -28.94 38.75 -10.80
N GLN A 328 -27.63 38.55 -10.60
CA GLN A 328 -26.86 37.57 -11.38
C GLN A 328 -27.43 36.16 -11.18
N ARG A 329 -27.60 35.74 -9.92
CA ARG A 329 -28.19 34.43 -9.59
C ARG A 329 -29.66 34.35 -10.03
N GLY A 330 -30.43 35.40 -9.76
CA GLY A 330 -31.83 35.48 -10.15
C GLY A 330 -32.04 35.36 -11.65
N LEU A 331 -31.14 35.95 -12.45
CA LEU A 331 -31.14 35.84 -13.92
C LEU A 331 -30.89 34.39 -14.35
N GLN A 332 -29.81 33.75 -13.87
CA GLN A 332 -29.51 32.35 -14.25
C GLN A 332 -30.68 31.42 -13.94
N THR A 333 -31.24 31.51 -12.73
CA THR A 333 -32.38 30.69 -12.31
C THR A 333 -33.63 30.97 -13.14
N SER A 334 -33.90 32.24 -13.47
CA SER A 334 -35.08 32.60 -14.27
C SER A 334 -34.96 32.14 -15.72
N VAL A 335 -33.77 32.25 -16.31
CA VAL A 335 -33.46 31.77 -17.66
C VAL A 335 -33.54 30.24 -17.72
N GLU A 336 -33.00 29.53 -16.73
CA GLU A 336 -33.11 28.07 -16.67
C GLU A 336 -34.57 27.61 -16.58
N ASN A 337 -35.39 28.28 -15.76
CA ASN A 337 -36.82 28.01 -15.70
C ASN A 337 -37.53 28.26 -17.04
N LEU A 338 -37.12 29.31 -17.77
CA LEU A 338 -37.68 29.62 -19.08
C LEU A 338 -37.27 28.58 -20.13
N LEU A 339 -36.02 28.13 -20.08
CA LEU A 339 -35.47 27.07 -20.93
C LEU A 339 -36.21 25.74 -20.69
N ASN A 340 -36.48 25.40 -19.42
CA ASN A 340 -37.26 24.22 -19.03
C ASN A 340 -38.72 24.31 -19.51
N TRP A 341 -39.32 25.49 -19.44
CA TRP A 341 -40.66 25.71 -19.98
C TRP A 341 -40.67 25.55 -21.51
N ALA A 342 -39.69 26.12 -22.21
CA ALA A 342 -39.59 26.03 -23.67
C ALA A 342 -39.33 24.59 -24.15
N SER A 343 -38.46 23.84 -23.47
CA SER A 343 -38.22 22.42 -23.75
C SER A 343 -39.47 21.56 -23.53
N ASN A 344 -40.28 21.88 -22.52
CA ASN A 344 -41.58 21.24 -22.34
C ASN A 344 -42.54 21.52 -23.52
N LYS A 345 -42.54 22.74 -24.07
CA LYS A 345 -43.34 23.07 -25.26
C LYS A 345 -42.87 22.31 -26.50
N GLN A 346 -41.55 22.23 -26.73
CA GLN A 346 -40.97 21.43 -27.81
C GLN A 346 -41.39 19.95 -27.70
N ASN A 347 -41.27 19.37 -26.51
CA ASN A 347 -41.65 17.96 -26.27
C ASN A 347 -43.15 17.67 -26.36
N ASN A 348 -43.98 18.72 -26.39
CA ASN A 348 -45.42 18.63 -26.64
C ASN A 348 -45.79 19.09 -28.07
N SER A 349 -44.85 19.03 -29.02
CA SER A 349 -45.03 19.38 -30.43
C SER A 349 -45.35 20.85 -30.73
N HIS A 350 -45.10 21.77 -29.78
CA HIS A 350 -45.26 23.21 -29.98
C HIS A 350 -43.92 23.87 -30.35
N PHE A 351 -43.34 23.47 -31.50
CA PHE A 351 -41.98 23.86 -31.90
C PHE A 351 -41.80 25.36 -32.09
N GLY A 352 -42.73 26.04 -32.78
CA GLY A 352 -42.64 27.50 -32.98
C GLY A 352 -42.57 28.29 -31.67
N THR A 353 -43.44 27.95 -30.71
CA THR A 353 -43.45 28.58 -29.38
C THR A 353 -42.16 28.32 -28.59
N ALA A 354 -41.55 27.15 -28.77
CA ALA A 354 -40.27 26.83 -28.13
C ALA A 354 -39.11 27.62 -28.78
N ILE A 355 -39.06 27.66 -30.11
CA ILE A 355 -38.08 28.43 -30.90
C ILE A 355 -38.08 29.90 -30.49
N ASP A 356 -39.27 30.54 -30.42
CA ASP A 356 -39.41 31.93 -30.00
C ASP A 356 -38.80 32.20 -28.62
N ARG A 357 -38.90 31.24 -27.69
CA ARG A 357 -38.33 31.37 -26.35
C ARG A 357 -36.84 31.06 -26.30
N TYR A 358 -36.34 30.14 -27.13
CA TYR A 358 -34.90 29.90 -27.25
C TYR A 358 -34.18 31.11 -27.83
N LEU A 359 -34.71 31.70 -28.90
CA LEU A 359 -34.16 32.93 -29.47
C LEU A 359 -34.14 34.07 -28.44
N PHE A 360 -35.26 34.26 -27.72
CA PHE A 360 -35.31 35.23 -26.63
C PHE A 360 -34.25 34.98 -25.55
N ILE A 361 -33.99 33.72 -25.18
CA ILE A 361 -32.94 33.39 -24.20
C ILE A 361 -31.55 33.76 -24.72
N LEU A 362 -31.27 33.50 -26.00
CA LEU A 362 -29.97 33.77 -26.62
C LEU A 362 -29.68 35.26 -26.81
N GLU A 363 -30.70 36.12 -26.79
CA GLU A 363 -30.54 37.58 -26.81
C GLU A 363 -30.18 38.18 -25.44
N ILE A 364 -30.27 37.41 -24.35
CA ILE A 364 -30.00 37.90 -22.99
C ILE A 364 -28.49 37.90 -22.73
N GLU A 365 -27.93 39.08 -22.45
CA GLU A 365 -26.55 39.21 -21.99
C GLU A 365 -26.38 38.73 -20.54
N GLY A 366 -25.21 38.14 -20.23
CA GLY A 366 -24.85 37.71 -18.87
C GLY A 366 -25.35 36.31 -18.46
N ILE A 367 -25.95 35.52 -19.36
CA ILE A 367 -26.23 34.10 -19.13
C ILE A 367 -24.96 33.25 -19.18
N SER A 368 -24.95 32.11 -18.46
CA SER A 368 -23.79 31.21 -18.49
C SER A 368 -23.60 30.57 -19.86
N SER A 369 -22.34 30.30 -20.24
CA SER A 369 -22.02 29.61 -21.51
C SER A 369 -22.66 28.23 -21.59
N GLU A 370 -22.88 27.57 -20.46
CA GLU A 370 -23.59 26.28 -20.39
C GLU A 370 -25.06 26.42 -20.81
N LEU A 371 -25.78 27.40 -20.26
CA LEU A 371 -27.17 27.66 -20.63
C LEU A 371 -27.29 28.09 -22.09
N GLN A 372 -26.32 28.87 -22.59
CA GLN A 372 -26.25 29.27 -24.00
C GLN A 372 -26.11 28.04 -24.92
N MET A 373 -25.09 27.21 -24.73
CA MET A 373 -24.87 26.00 -25.54
C MET A 373 -26.06 25.03 -25.48
N LYS A 374 -26.67 24.86 -24.30
CA LYS A 374 -27.86 24.01 -24.12
C LYS A 374 -29.06 24.56 -24.90
N THR A 375 -29.25 25.88 -24.88
CA THR A 375 -30.31 26.58 -25.61
C THR A 375 -30.11 26.45 -27.13
N GLU A 376 -28.89 26.65 -27.63
CA GLU A 376 -28.54 26.48 -29.06
C GLU A 376 -28.82 25.04 -29.53
N LYS A 377 -28.44 24.04 -28.74
CA LYS A 377 -28.70 22.63 -29.06
C LYS A 377 -30.20 22.30 -29.12
N PHE A 378 -30.99 22.84 -28.19
CA PHE A 378 -32.44 22.66 -28.19
C PHE A 378 -33.11 23.38 -29.37
N LEU A 379 -32.66 24.59 -29.68
CA LEU A 379 -33.09 25.35 -30.86
C LEU A 379 -32.86 24.55 -32.14
N GLN A 380 -31.65 24.01 -32.34
CA GLN A 380 -31.32 23.21 -33.51
C GLN A 380 -32.24 21.98 -33.66
N LEU A 381 -32.57 21.30 -32.56
CA LEU A 381 -33.55 20.20 -32.61
C LEU A 381 -34.96 20.69 -32.97
N ALA A 382 -35.38 21.80 -32.38
CA ALA A 382 -36.72 22.36 -32.57
C ALA A 382 -36.93 22.83 -34.02
N GLU A 383 -35.94 23.44 -34.64
CA GLU A 383 -35.93 23.82 -36.06
C GLU A 383 -36.08 22.62 -37.00
N ASN A 384 -35.63 21.44 -36.56
CA ASN A 384 -35.77 20.18 -37.29
C ASN A 384 -36.98 19.35 -36.83
N GLU A 385 -37.90 19.94 -36.04
CA GLU A 385 -39.09 19.29 -35.48
C GLU A 385 -38.78 18.00 -34.67
N LYS A 386 -37.62 17.94 -34.03
CA LYS A 386 -37.19 16.81 -33.21
C LYS A 386 -37.48 17.05 -31.73
N PHE A 387 -37.93 16.00 -31.05
CA PHE A 387 -38.08 16.01 -29.59
C PHE A 387 -36.72 15.95 -28.89
N ILE A 388 -36.64 16.52 -27.68
CA ILE A 388 -35.45 16.41 -26.83
C ILE A 388 -35.48 15.02 -26.17
N PRO A 389 -34.46 14.17 -26.39
CA PRO A 389 -34.42 12.84 -25.78
C PRO A 389 -34.43 12.96 -24.26
N LYS A 390 -35.26 12.20 -23.52
CA LYS A 390 -35.28 12.26 -22.07
C LYS A 390 -34.09 11.53 -21.46
N ALA A 391 -33.59 12.04 -20.33
CA ALA A 391 -32.49 11.41 -19.59
C ALA A 391 -32.80 9.95 -19.22
N ASP A 392 -34.01 9.67 -18.75
CA ASP A 392 -34.43 8.30 -18.39
C ASP A 392 -34.45 7.36 -19.60
N ASP A 393 -34.94 7.82 -20.75
CA ASP A 393 -34.98 7.01 -21.98
C ASP A 393 -33.57 6.66 -22.47
N LEU A 394 -32.63 7.61 -22.40
CA LEU A 394 -31.23 7.42 -22.77
C LEU A 394 -30.52 6.49 -21.76
N TYR A 395 -30.77 6.68 -20.47
CA TYR A 395 -30.23 5.83 -19.41
C TYR A 395 -30.73 4.38 -19.52
N ASP A 396 -32.03 4.18 -19.74
CA ASP A 396 -32.63 2.85 -19.93
C ASP A 396 -32.14 2.18 -21.21
N ARG A 397 -31.98 2.96 -22.29
CA ARG A 397 -31.39 2.45 -23.54
C ARG A 397 -29.95 1.99 -23.31
N ALA A 398 -29.15 2.78 -22.61
CA ALA A 398 -27.77 2.39 -22.28
C ALA A 398 -27.73 1.09 -21.47
N ARG A 399 -28.57 0.95 -20.43
CA ARG A 399 -28.63 -0.27 -19.60
C ARG A 399 -29.09 -1.52 -20.34
N LYS A 400 -29.80 -1.38 -21.46
CA LYS A 400 -30.24 -2.49 -22.31
C LYS A 400 -29.16 -2.98 -23.28
N GLN A 401 -28.03 -2.28 -23.38
CA GLN A 401 -26.93 -2.69 -24.24
C GLN A 401 -26.27 -3.98 -23.73
N THR A 402 -26.07 -4.93 -24.63
CA THR A 402 -25.49 -6.25 -24.30
C THR A 402 -23.98 -6.31 -24.56
N THR A 403 -23.42 -5.34 -25.28
CA THR A 403 -21.97 -5.29 -25.57
C THR A 403 -21.32 -4.18 -24.77
N ALA A 404 -20.08 -4.40 -24.31
CA ALA A 404 -19.34 -3.39 -23.56
C ALA A 404 -19.11 -2.09 -24.37
N SER A 405 -18.86 -2.22 -25.68
CA SER A 405 -18.74 -1.04 -26.56
C SER A 405 -20.07 -0.32 -26.75
N GLY A 406 -21.17 -1.03 -26.99
CA GLY A 406 -22.50 -0.41 -27.14
C GLY A 406 -22.99 0.26 -25.87
N LEU A 407 -22.68 -0.33 -24.70
CA LEU A 407 -22.96 0.24 -23.39
C LEU A 407 -22.25 1.58 -23.21
N MET A 408 -20.94 1.62 -23.49
CA MET A 408 -20.14 2.84 -23.42
C MET A 408 -20.63 3.90 -24.42
N ASP A 409 -20.90 3.52 -25.67
CA ASP A 409 -21.39 4.43 -26.70
C ASP A 409 -22.73 5.07 -26.31
N SER A 410 -23.65 4.27 -25.78
CA SER A 410 -24.97 4.77 -25.35
C SER A 410 -24.87 5.70 -24.13
N TYR A 411 -23.97 5.39 -23.18
CA TYR A 411 -23.72 6.29 -22.06
C TYR A 411 -22.98 7.57 -22.46
N GLN A 412 -22.07 7.49 -23.44
CA GLN A 412 -21.41 8.67 -24.00
C GLN A 412 -22.43 9.57 -24.71
N GLU A 413 -23.31 9.00 -25.52
CA GLU A 413 -24.43 9.73 -26.13
C GLU A 413 -25.28 10.41 -25.04
N ALA A 414 -25.63 9.68 -23.99
CA ALA A 414 -26.41 10.22 -22.87
C ALA A 414 -25.69 11.36 -22.13
N TYR A 415 -24.38 11.22 -21.92
CA TYR A 415 -23.55 12.22 -21.26
C TYR A 415 -23.48 13.53 -22.07
N VAL A 416 -23.39 13.45 -23.40
CA VAL A 416 -23.42 14.63 -24.29
C VAL A 416 -24.75 15.40 -24.18
N TRP A 417 -25.84 14.76 -23.76
CA TRP A 417 -27.13 15.42 -23.50
C TRP A 417 -27.30 15.89 -22.06
N TYR A 418 -26.78 15.12 -21.10
CA TYR A 418 -27.02 15.31 -19.68
C TYR A 418 -25.73 15.11 -18.85
N PRO A 419 -24.74 16.02 -18.97
CA PRO A 419 -23.45 15.87 -18.29
C PRO A 419 -23.55 15.97 -16.76
N GLU A 420 -24.60 16.62 -16.25
CA GLU A 420 -24.84 16.81 -14.81
C GLU A 420 -25.66 15.66 -14.17
N ASP A 421 -26.25 14.74 -14.97
CA ASP A 421 -27.01 13.61 -14.40
C ASP A 421 -26.03 12.59 -13.80
N SER A 422 -25.98 12.55 -12.47
CA SER A 422 -25.09 11.66 -11.72
C SER A 422 -25.20 10.18 -12.12
N ARG A 423 -26.39 9.71 -12.53
CA ARG A 423 -26.60 8.31 -12.95
C ARG A 423 -25.93 8.04 -14.29
N ILE A 424 -26.02 8.98 -15.22
CA ILE A 424 -25.40 8.90 -16.54
C ILE A 424 -23.87 9.01 -16.40
N VAL A 425 -23.36 9.96 -15.62
CA VAL A 425 -21.91 10.11 -15.36
C VAL A 425 -21.33 8.83 -14.76
N LYS A 426 -21.93 8.33 -13.67
CA LYS A 426 -21.48 7.09 -13.03
C LYS A 426 -21.57 5.89 -13.98
N GLY A 427 -22.68 5.78 -14.73
CA GLY A 427 -22.87 4.73 -15.72
C GLY A 427 -21.83 4.78 -16.83
N PHE A 428 -21.48 5.98 -17.31
CA PHE A 428 -20.47 6.16 -18.33
C PHE A 428 -19.08 5.74 -17.85
N LEU A 429 -18.65 6.23 -16.68
CA LEU A 429 -17.36 5.85 -16.10
C LEU A 429 -17.26 4.33 -15.83
N ALA A 430 -18.33 3.72 -15.30
CA ALA A 430 -18.38 2.28 -15.07
C ALA A 430 -18.39 1.47 -16.39
N SER A 431 -19.02 1.99 -17.45
CA SER A 431 -19.00 1.34 -18.76
C SER A 431 -17.60 1.33 -19.38
N GLN A 432 -16.76 2.33 -19.09
CA GLN A 432 -15.36 2.35 -19.51
C GLN A 432 -14.54 1.27 -18.79
N GLU A 433 -14.77 1.06 -17.49
CA GLU A 433 -14.15 -0.04 -16.73
C GLU A 433 -14.52 -1.40 -17.32
N ASN A 434 -15.81 -1.60 -17.61
CA ASN A 434 -16.30 -2.82 -18.26
C ASN A 434 -15.65 -3.05 -19.64
N LEU A 435 -15.53 -2.00 -20.45
CA LEU A 435 -14.87 -2.08 -21.75
C LEU A 435 -13.37 -2.34 -21.62
N PHE A 436 -12.72 -1.73 -20.62
CA PHE A 436 -11.32 -1.94 -20.32
C PHE A 436 -11.03 -3.40 -19.93
N ASP A 437 -11.82 -3.97 -19.03
CA ASP A 437 -11.67 -5.37 -18.62
C ASP A 437 -11.93 -6.33 -19.77
N TRP A 438 -12.92 -6.05 -20.62
CA TRP A 438 -13.16 -6.83 -21.82
C TRP A 438 -11.97 -6.77 -22.79
N ALA A 439 -11.42 -5.56 -23.01
CA ALA A 439 -10.25 -5.35 -23.87
C ALA A 439 -9.00 -6.04 -23.31
N LYS A 440 -8.80 -5.99 -21.98
CA LYS A 440 -7.74 -6.70 -21.26
C LYS A 440 -7.83 -8.21 -21.47
N ASN A 441 -9.02 -8.79 -21.41
CA ASN A 441 -9.20 -10.22 -21.69
C ASN A 441 -8.82 -10.59 -23.13
N LYS A 442 -9.14 -9.75 -24.12
CA LYS A 442 -8.73 -9.95 -25.53
C LYS A 442 -7.22 -9.81 -25.73
N HIS A 443 -6.63 -8.81 -25.09
CA HIS A 443 -5.18 -8.61 -25.05
C HIS A 443 -4.49 -9.83 -24.45
N ASP A 444 -4.95 -10.32 -23.31
CA ASP A 444 -4.37 -11.48 -22.62
C ASP A 444 -4.55 -12.78 -23.45
N GLN A 445 -5.55 -12.85 -24.33
CA GLN A 445 -5.72 -13.93 -25.33
C GLN A 445 -4.78 -13.78 -26.54
N GLY A 446 -4.12 -12.64 -26.72
CA GLY A 446 -3.27 -12.31 -27.88
C GLY A 446 -4.00 -11.67 -29.05
N ASP A 447 -5.28 -11.33 -28.91
CA ASP A 447 -6.02 -10.55 -29.91
C ASP A 447 -5.74 -9.05 -29.70
N TYR A 448 -4.51 -8.66 -30.02
CA TYR A 448 -4.04 -7.29 -29.83
C TYR A 448 -4.83 -6.29 -30.68
N SER A 449 -5.19 -6.64 -31.93
CA SER A 449 -5.89 -5.70 -32.83
C SER A 449 -7.25 -5.25 -32.25
N THR A 450 -8.00 -6.21 -31.69
CA THR A 450 -9.30 -5.93 -31.08
C THR A 450 -9.13 -5.11 -29.81
N ALA A 451 -8.15 -5.46 -28.97
CA ALA A 451 -7.86 -4.75 -27.72
C ALA A 451 -7.42 -3.30 -27.96
N LEU A 452 -6.49 -3.07 -28.91
CA LEU A 452 -6.00 -1.74 -29.30
C LEU A 452 -7.15 -0.80 -29.64
N THR A 453 -8.05 -1.24 -30.53
CA THR A 453 -9.20 -0.44 -30.95
C THR A 453 -10.09 -0.04 -29.76
N ARG A 454 -10.17 -0.87 -28.70
CA ARG A 454 -11.01 -0.57 -27.52
C ARG A 454 -10.29 0.32 -26.52
N TYR A 455 -8.99 0.17 -26.35
CA TYR A 455 -8.19 1.11 -25.55
C TYR A 455 -8.22 2.53 -26.14
N GLU A 456 -8.06 2.66 -27.47
CA GLU A 456 -8.16 3.95 -28.16
C GLU A 456 -9.56 4.56 -28.02
N LYS A 457 -10.61 3.74 -28.07
CA LYS A 457 -11.99 4.19 -27.85
C LYS A 457 -12.18 4.81 -26.46
N ILE A 458 -11.61 4.20 -25.41
CA ILE A 458 -11.68 4.73 -24.04
C ILE A 458 -10.90 6.05 -23.94
N LEU A 459 -9.70 6.13 -24.52
CA LEU A 459 -8.86 7.34 -24.43
C LEU A 459 -9.43 8.54 -25.21
N ASN A 460 -10.24 8.29 -26.24
CA ASN A 460 -10.87 9.32 -27.07
C ASN A 460 -12.31 9.67 -26.59
N ALA A 461 -12.73 9.20 -25.42
CA ALA A 461 -14.05 9.46 -24.87
C ALA A 461 -14.22 10.93 -24.45
N SER A 462 -15.45 11.44 -24.47
CA SER A 462 -15.77 12.83 -24.06
C SER A 462 -15.54 13.12 -22.57
N LEU A 463 -15.53 12.07 -21.76
CA LEU A 463 -15.12 12.06 -20.35
C LEU A 463 -14.34 10.77 -20.14
N VAL A 464 -13.14 10.84 -19.55
CA VAL A 464 -12.29 9.66 -19.33
C VAL A 464 -12.18 9.37 -17.83
N ASN A 465 -12.28 8.10 -17.45
CA ASN A 465 -12.15 7.66 -16.06
C ASN A 465 -10.69 7.69 -15.59
N ASP A 466 -10.37 8.64 -14.70
CA ASP A 466 -9.02 8.86 -14.15
C ASP A 466 -8.45 7.63 -13.43
N ASN A 467 -9.29 6.76 -12.85
CA ASN A 467 -8.84 5.57 -12.12
C ASN A 467 -8.17 4.54 -13.02
N ILE A 468 -8.54 4.49 -14.31
CA ILE A 468 -8.07 3.47 -15.24
C ILE A 468 -7.19 4.04 -16.36
N ILE A 469 -7.13 5.36 -16.55
CA ILE A 469 -6.47 5.97 -17.73
C ILE A 469 -4.99 5.56 -17.87
N ASN A 470 -4.24 5.49 -16.77
CA ASN A 470 -2.83 5.08 -16.80
C ASN A 470 -2.69 3.60 -17.16
N GLN A 471 -3.59 2.75 -16.66
CA GLN A 471 -3.61 1.32 -16.98
C GLN A 471 -3.98 1.09 -18.44
N VAL A 472 -4.93 1.87 -18.97
CA VAL A 472 -5.35 1.82 -20.38
C VAL A 472 -4.19 2.22 -21.30
N LYS A 473 -3.47 3.31 -20.98
CA LYS A 473 -2.28 3.74 -21.75
C LYS A 473 -1.18 2.68 -21.74
N GLN A 474 -0.85 2.14 -20.57
CA GLN A 474 0.15 1.08 -20.46
C GLN A 474 -0.24 -0.16 -21.27
N ARG A 475 -1.50 -0.61 -21.18
CA ARG A 475 -2.00 -1.77 -21.93
C ARG A 475 -2.06 -1.52 -23.44
N LEU A 476 -2.36 -0.30 -23.87
CA LEU A 476 -2.28 0.11 -25.27
C LEU A 476 -0.84 -0.05 -25.80
N ASP A 477 0.16 0.42 -25.07
CA ASP A 477 1.57 0.32 -25.48
C ASP A 477 2.06 -1.13 -25.48
N ASP A 478 1.71 -1.91 -24.46
CA ASP A 478 2.00 -3.34 -24.40
C ASP A 478 1.33 -4.08 -25.58
N ALA A 479 0.08 -3.75 -25.93
CA ALA A 479 -0.60 -4.35 -27.07
C ALA A 479 0.04 -3.97 -28.41
N LYS A 480 0.53 -2.72 -28.58
CA LYS A 480 1.29 -2.30 -29.77
C LYS A 480 2.60 -3.08 -29.91
N ALA A 481 3.23 -3.42 -28.79
CA ALA A 481 4.44 -4.24 -28.74
C ALA A 481 4.16 -5.75 -28.89
N GLY A 482 2.89 -6.18 -28.96
CA GLY A 482 2.52 -7.59 -28.96
C GLY A 482 2.91 -8.31 -27.67
N LYS A 483 2.89 -7.60 -26.55
CA LYS A 483 3.38 -8.03 -25.23
C LYS A 483 2.21 -8.28 -24.29
N ARG A 484 2.14 -9.47 -23.68
CA ARG A 484 1.22 -9.80 -22.57
C ARG A 484 1.93 -9.61 -21.24
N SER A 485 1.18 -9.53 -20.13
CA SER A 485 1.80 -9.49 -18.80
C SER A 485 2.51 -10.81 -18.46
N SER A 486 3.56 -10.74 -17.64
CA SER A 486 4.32 -11.93 -17.23
C SER A 486 3.44 -12.99 -16.55
N ASP A 487 2.48 -12.60 -15.71
CA ASP A 487 1.59 -13.55 -15.04
C ASP A 487 0.66 -14.28 -16.00
N VAL A 488 0.21 -13.61 -17.07
CA VAL A 488 -0.66 -14.22 -18.09
C VAL A 488 0.12 -15.25 -18.89
N ILE A 489 1.31 -14.89 -19.37
CA ILE A 489 2.17 -15.82 -20.11
C ILE A 489 2.55 -17.02 -19.23
N TYR A 490 2.92 -16.77 -17.97
CA TYR A 490 3.29 -17.84 -17.05
C TYR A 490 2.13 -18.80 -16.74
N LYS A 491 0.92 -18.27 -16.49
CA LYS A 491 -0.28 -19.11 -16.29
C LYS A 491 -0.62 -19.90 -17.55
N ALA A 492 -0.53 -19.28 -18.72
CA ALA A 492 -0.74 -19.97 -19.99
C ALA A 492 0.28 -21.11 -20.16
N ALA A 493 1.55 -20.88 -19.86
CA ALA A 493 2.61 -21.89 -19.94
C ALA A 493 2.34 -23.08 -19.01
N LYS A 494 1.89 -22.83 -17.76
CA LYS A 494 1.55 -23.89 -16.80
C LYS A 494 0.30 -24.69 -17.18
N ASN A 495 -0.62 -24.09 -17.94
CA ASN A 495 -1.86 -24.73 -18.37
C ASN A 495 -1.77 -25.35 -19.78
N ALA A 496 -0.69 -25.12 -20.51
CA ALA A 496 -0.52 -25.66 -21.85
C ALA A 496 -0.37 -27.18 -21.82
N SER A 497 -1.03 -27.87 -22.75
CA SER A 497 -1.13 -29.33 -22.78
C SER A 497 -0.06 -30.02 -23.63
N THR A 498 0.73 -29.26 -24.40
CA THR A 498 1.75 -29.81 -25.30
C THR A 498 3.14 -29.32 -24.91
N ALA A 499 4.15 -30.19 -24.96
CA ALA A 499 5.52 -29.83 -24.64
C ALA A 499 6.06 -28.66 -25.50
N SER A 500 5.70 -28.62 -26.79
CA SER A 500 6.05 -27.50 -27.66
C SER A 500 5.34 -26.21 -27.28
N GLY A 501 4.04 -26.25 -26.94
CA GLY A 501 3.30 -25.06 -26.51
C GLY A 501 3.78 -24.51 -25.18
N ILE A 502 4.17 -25.39 -24.24
CA ILE A 502 4.79 -24.99 -22.97
C ILE A 502 6.09 -24.22 -23.24
N LEU A 503 6.99 -24.78 -24.05
CA LEU A 503 8.26 -24.15 -24.38
C LEU A 503 8.07 -22.81 -25.11
N ASP A 504 7.14 -22.75 -26.07
CA ASP A 504 6.85 -21.53 -26.83
C ASP A 504 6.39 -20.38 -25.94
N LEU A 505 5.54 -20.66 -24.94
CA LEU A 505 5.06 -19.67 -23.99
C LEU A 505 6.17 -19.21 -23.04
N TYR A 506 7.04 -20.11 -22.58
CA TYR A 506 8.20 -19.70 -21.78
C TYR A 506 9.21 -18.89 -22.59
N LEU A 507 9.41 -19.20 -23.87
CA LEU A 507 10.25 -18.40 -24.79
C LEU A 507 9.65 -17.01 -25.06
N GLU A 508 8.33 -16.92 -25.24
CA GLU A 508 7.59 -15.64 -25.33
C GLU A 508 7.84 -14.81 -24.07
N GLY A 509 7.69 -15.42 -22.89
CA GLY A 509 7.93 -14.77 -21.61
C GLY A 509 9.39 -14.33 -21.45
N TYR A 510 10.35 -15.19 -21.80
CA TYR A 510 11.78 -14.88 -21.73
C TYR A 510 12.16 -13.72 -22.66
N LYS A 511 11.58 -13.65 -23.86
CA LYS A 511 11.81 -12.56 -24.82
C LYS A 511 11.43 -11.20 -24.25
N PHE A 512 10.27 -11.09 -23.61
CA PHE A 512 9.77 -9.81 -23.06
C PHE A 512 10.19 -9.55 -21.62
N TYR A 513 10.58 -10.60 -20.87
CA TYR A 513 10.92 -10.58 -19.45
C TYR A 513 12.16 -11.44 -19.15
N PRO A 514 13.34 -11.12 -19.73
CA PRO A 514 14.53 -11.97 -19.65
C PRO A 514 15.10 -12.15 -18.24
N ASN A 515 14.77 -11.24 -17.32
CA ASN A 515 15.23 -11.26 -15.92
C ASN A 515 14.23 -11.94 -14.96
N ASP A 516 13.04 -12.35 -15.44
CA ASP A 516 12.06 -13.04 -14.60
C ASP A 516 12.43 -14.53 -14.52
N GLN A 517 12.86 -14.96 -13.34
CA GLN A 517 13.36 -16.31 -13.10
C GLN A 517 12.34 -17.41 -13.45
N ARG A 518 11.03 -17.09 -13.44
CA ARG A 518 9.98 -18.03 -13.85
C ARG A 518 10.13 -18.43 -15.31
N PHE A 519 10.51 -17.50 -16.18
CA PHE A 519 10.74 -17.79 -17.60
C PHE A 519 12.13 -18.37 -17.83
N VAL A 520 13.16 -17.93 -17.10
CA VAL A 520 14.50 -18.53 -17.19
C VAL A 520 14.45 -20.02 -16.87
N ASN A 521 13.87 -20.38 -15.72
CA ASN A 521 13.71 -21.78 -15.32
C ASN A 521 12.70 -22.50 -16.21
N GLY A 522 11.60 -21.82 -16.58
CA GLY A 522 10.56 -22.40 -17.43
C GLY A 522 11.05 -22.77 -18.83
N VAL A 523 11.95 -21.98 -19.43
CA VAL A 523 12.58 -22.33 -20.72
C VAL A 523 13.40 -23.61 -20.58
N GLN A 524 14.16 -23.78 -19.48
CA GLN A 524 14.90 -25.01 -19.21
C GLN A 524 13.96 -26.20 -19.00
N GLU A 525 12.97 -26.08 -18.11
CA GLU A 525 11.95 -27.11 -17.86
C GLU A 525 11.19 -27.51 -19.14
N GLY A 526 10.81 -26.52 -19.96
CA GLY A 526 10.13 -26.73 -21.23
C GLY A 526 11.01 -27.40 -22.28
N ALA A 527 12.30 -27.05 -22.34
CA ALA A 527 13.27 -27.67 -23.24
C ALA A 527 13.50 -29.14 -22.85
N ASP A 528 13.67 -29.44 -21.57
CA ASP A 528 13.82 -30.80 -21.07
C ASP A 528 12.56 -31.64 -21.37
N GLY A 529 11.37 -31.10 -21.10
CA GLY A 529 10.11 -31.79 -21.39
C GLY A 529 9.89 -32.04 -22.89
N LEU A 530 10.26 -31.09 -23.76
CA LEU A 530 10.18 -31.30 -25.20
C LEU A 530 11.24 -32.29 -25.70
N TYR A 531 12.43 -32.32 -25.10
CA TYR A 531 13.48 -33.29 -25.41
C TYR A 531 13.05 -34.72 -25.04
N GLU A 532 12.48 -34.94 -23.86
CA GLU A 532 11.95 -36.25 -23.45
C GLU A 532 10.84 -36.72 -24.40
N TRP A 533 9.94 -35.80 -24.76
CA TRP A 533 8.88 -36.10 -25.71
C TRP A 533 9.44 -36.48 -27.10
N ALA A 534 10.42 -35.73 -27.61
CA ALA A 534 11.08 -36.01 -28.88
C ALA A 534 11.77 -37.39 -28.85
N THR A 535 12.46 -37.70 -27.76
CA THR A 535 13.09 -39.01 -27.50
C THR A 535 12.07 -40.14 -27.52
N ASN A 536 10.89 -39.95 -26.93
CA ASN A 536 9.80 -40.92 -26.96
C ASN A 536 9.31 -41.17 -28.40
N GLN A 537 9.17 -40.12 -29.20
CA GLN A 537 8.82 -40.26 -30.63
C GLN A 537 9.91 -40.98 -31.42
N HIS A 538 11.17 -40.67 -31.16
CA HIS A 538 12.32 -41.35 -31.77
C HIS A 538 12.30 -42.85 -31.45
N ASN A 539 12.09 -43.24 -30.18
CA ASN A 539 11.97 -44.64 -29.77
C ASN A 539 10.79 -45.37 -30.41
N LYS A 540 9.72 -44.65 -30.78
CA LYS A 540 8.58 -45.17 -31.55
C LYS A 540 8.85 -45.22 -33.06
N SER A 541 10.07 -44.95 -33.51
CA SER A 541 10.47 -44.84 -34.92
C SER A 541 9.78 -43.71 -35.70
N ASN A 542 9.23 -42.70 -35.00
CA ASN A 542 8.65 -41.49 -35.62
C ASN A 542 9.76 -40.46 -35.91
N PHE A 543 10.76 -40.85 -36.72
CA PHE A 543 12.00 -40.09 -36.90
C PHE A 543 11.81 -38.66 -37.41
N ALA A 544 10.90 -38.43 -38.37
CA ALA A 544 10.62 -37.10 -38.90
C ALA A 544 10.06 -36.14 -37.82
N VAL A 545 9.17 -36.65 -36.95
CA VAL A 545 8.59 -35.87 -35.85
C VAL A 545 9.64 -35.55 -34.79
N ALA A 546 10.47 -36.54 -34.43
CA ALA A 546 11.57 -36.35 -33.49
C ALA A 546 12.59 -35.32 -34.02
N THR A 547 13.02 -35.46 -35.28
CA THR A 547 13.93 -34.54 -35.99
C THR A 547 13.43 -33.09 -35.90
N ALA A 548 12.16 -32.85 -36.22
CA ALA A 548 11.58 -31.50 -36.16
C ALA A 548 11.60 -30.89 -34.74
N ARG A 549 11.50 -31.71 -33.68
CA ARG A 549 11.58 -31.23 -32.29
C ARG A 549 13.01 -31.03 -31.82
N TYR A 550 13.94 -31.89 -32.24
CA TYR A 550 15.36 -31.70 -31.96
C TYR A 550 15.91 -30.41 -32.59
N LEU A 551 15.56 -30.12 -33.85
CA LEU A 551 15.94 -28.86 -34.50
C LEU A 551 15.39 -27.65 -33.74
N LYS A 552 14.12 -27.69 -33.33
CA LYS A 552 13.51 -26.63 -32.50
C LYS A 552 14.25 -26.43 -31.17
N LEU A 553 14.69 -27.51 -30.52
CA LEU A 553 15.45 -27.42 -29.27
C LEU A 553 16.84 -26.78 -29.46
N LEU A 554 17.47 -26.93 -30.63
CA LEU A 554 18.76 -26.30 -30.92
C LEU A 554 18.65 -24.77 -31.13
N GLU A 555 17.45 -24.26 -31.42
CA GLU A 555 17.15 -22.83 -31.53
C GLU A 555 16.91 -22.15 -30.17
N VAL A 556 16.73 -22.94 -29.09
CA VAL A 556 16.48 -22.40 -27.75
C VAL A 556 17.74 -21.69 -27.23
N PRO A 557 17.64 -20.44 -26.74
CA PRO A 557 18.77 -19.72 -26.19
C PRO A 557 19.27 -20.36 -24.89
N ASN A 558 20.58 -20.34 -24.66
CA ASN A 558 21.23 -20.76 -23.42
C ASN A 558 20.93 -22.21 -22.96
N ILE A 559 20.66 -23.14 -23.89
CA ILE A 559 20.63 -24.58 -23.55
C ILE A 559 22.00 -25.04 -23.05
N SER A 560 22.02 -25.93 -22.06
CA SER A 560 23.27 -26.49 -21.54
C SER A 560 24.01 -27.29 -22.62
N ASP A 561 25.34 -27.27 -22.58
CA ASP A 561 26.17 -28.06 -23.51
C ASP A 561 25.84 -29.56 -23.42
N LYS A 562 25.50 -30.04 -22.21
CA LYS A 562 25.04 -31.41 -21.98
C LYS A 562 23.77 -31.73 -22.79
N LEU A 563 22.74 -30.88 -22.70
CA LEU A 563 21.49 -31.07 -23.44
C LEU A 563 21.71 -30.91 -24.95
N ARG A 564 22.50 -29.91 -25.37
CA ARG A 564 22.89 -29.68 -26.77
C ARG A 564 23.57 -30.90 -27.40
N ASN A 565 24.51 -31.52 -26.68
CA ASN A 565 25.22 -32.71 -27.13
C ASN A 565 24.27 -33.91 -27.26
N LYS A 566 23.35 -34.11 -26.31
CA LYS A 566 22.32 -35.15 -26.38
C LYS A 566 21.40 -34.98 -27.59
N ILE A 567 20.89 -33.77 -27.80
CA ILE A 567 20.03 -33.43 -28.95
C ILE A 567 20.78 -33.67 -30.26
N THR A 568 22.01 -33.18 -30.39
CA THR A 568 22.81 -33.30 -31.62
C THR A 568 23.07 -34.76 -31.99
N LEU A 569 23.39 -35.61 -31.01
CA LEU A 569 23.60 -37.03 -31.25
C LEU A 569 22.29 -37.70 -31.70
N GLN A 570 21.20 -37.53 -30.96
CA GLN A 570 19.92 -38.15 -31.31
C GLN A 570 19.39 -37.66 -32.66
N LEU A 571 19.56 -36.37 -32.98
CA LEU A 571 19.25 -35.80 -34.28
C LEU A 571 19.98 -36.54 -35.41
N SER A 572 21.30 -36.77 -35.28
CA SER A 572 22.07 -37.48 -36.31
C SER A 572 21.59 -38.92 -36.57
N TYR A 573 21.10 -39.60 -35.52
CA TYR A 573 20.52 -40.94 -35.65
C TYR A 573 19.11 -40.89 -36.25
N ALA A 574 18.29 -39.91 -35.84
CA ALA A 574 16.96 -39.71 -36.38
C ALA A 574 17.00 -39.37 -37.88
N GLU A 575 17.90 -38.49 -38.32
CA GLU A 575 18.13 -38.17 -39.74
C GLU A 575 18.57 -39.39 -40.56
N GLY A 576 19.33 -40.29 -39.94
CA GLY A 576 19.71 -41.58 -40.51
C GLY A 576 18.65 -42.67 -40.43
N ASN A 577 17.44 -42.38 -39.92
CA ASN A 577 16.37 -43.35 -39.63
C ASN A 577 16.83 -44.53 -38.75
N LYS A 578 17.73 -44.26 -37.79
CA LYS A 578 18.27 -45.26 -36.86
C LYS A 578 17.68 -45.09 -35.48
N SER A 579 17.47 -46.19 -34.78
CA SER A 579 17.10 -46.17 -33.36
C SER A 579 18.20 -45.53 -32.52
N ILE A 580 17.81 -44.99 -31.37
CA ILE A 580 18.74 -44.52 -30.36
C ILE A 580 19.66 -45.67 -29.95
N PRO A 581 21.00 -45.52 -29.99
CA PRO A 581 21.92 -46.59 -29.62
C PRO A 581 21.86 -46.86 -28.11
N THR A 582 22.26 -48.06 -27.69
CA THR A 582 22.50 -48.42 -26.27
C THR A 582 23.97 -48.17 -25.88
N PRO A 583 24.32 -48.13 -24.57
CA PRO A 583 25.72 -48.00 -24.14
C PRO A 583 26.61 -49.07 -24.77
N SER A 584 26.17 -50.32 -24.76
CA SER A 584 26.90 -51.44 -25.36
C SER A 584 27.12 -51.27 -26.86
N GLN A 585 26.11 -50.80 -27.60
CA GLN A 585 26.24 -50.56 -29.04
C GLN A 585 27.22 -49.42 -29.36
N MET A 586 27.28 -48.38 -28.52
CA MET A 586 28.27 -47.30 -28.70
C MET A 586 29.68 -47.76 -28.37
N ILE A 587 29.87 -48.58 -27.32
CA ILE A 587 31.16 -49.18 -26.99
C ILE A 587 31.63 -50.11 -28.11
N GLU A 588 30.75 -50.96 -28.64
CA GLU A 588 31.05 -51.84 -29.78
C GLU A 588 31.48 -51.03 -31.02
N ASN A 589 30.77 -49.94 -31.34
CA ASN A 589 31.15 -49.04 -32.42
C ASN A 589 32.53 -48.40 -32.18
N ALA A 590 32.84 -48.01 -30.94
CA ALA A 590 34.16 -47.51 -30.59
C ALA A 590 35.25 -48.58 -30.78
N LEU A 591 35.00 -49.83 -30.37
CA LEU A 591 35.96 -50.92 -30.51
C LEU A 591 36.30 -51.22 -31.98
N ASN A 592 35.35 -51.02 -32.88
CA ASN A 592 35.50 -51.20 -34.33
C ASN A 592 36.33 -50.09 -35.03
N GLN A 593 36.69 -49.01 -34.35
CA GLN A 593 37.58 -48.00 -34.93
C GLN A 593 39.05 -48.51 -34.96
N ASN A 594 39.82 -48.15 -35.98
CA ASN A 594 41.21 -48.63 -36.11
C ASN A 594 42.24 -47.74 -35.40
N ILE A 595 41.87 -46.51 -35.02
CA ILE A 595 42.78 -45.51 -34.46
C ILE A 595 42.36 -45.17 -33.02
N LEU A 596 43.30 -45.21 -32.07
CA LEU A 596 43.02 -44.94 -30.66
C LEU A 596 42.32 -43.57 -30.44
N SER A 597 42.67 -42.51 -31.20
CA SER A 597 41.98 -41.21 -31.10
C SER A 597 40.50 -41.29 -31.46
N GLN A 598 40.16 -42.03 -32.52
CA GLN A 598 38.78 -42.21 -32.95
C GLN A 598 38.00 -43.04 -31.94
N LYS A 599 38.62 -44.10 -31.38
CA LYS A 599 38.04 -44.87 -30.26
C LYS A 599 37.66 -43.96 -29.11
N LEU A 600 38.62 -43.13 -28.68
CA LEU A 600 38.44 -42.22 -27.54
C LEU A 600 37.36 -41.16 -27.81
N GLU A 601 37.29 -40.61 -29.03
CA GLU A 601 36.26 -39.64 -29.40
C GLU A 601 34.84 -40.23 -29.38
N VAL A 602 34.67 -41.46 -29.88
CA VAL A 602 33.37 -42.16 -29.84
C VAL A 602 32.95 -42.44 -28.39
N LEU A 603 33.88 -42.87 -27.54
CA LEU A 603 33.61 -43.16 -26.12
C LEU A 603 33.31 -41.89 -25.32
N VAL A 604 34.03 -40.79 -25.56
CA VAL A 604 33.75 -39.50 -24.91
C VAL A 604 32.37 -38.96 -25.31
N ARG A 605 31.96 -39.13 -26.58
CA ARG A 605 30.58 -38.81 -27.00
C ARG A 605 29.55 -39.70 -26.29
N ALA A 606 29.85 -40.98 -26.12
CA ALA A 606 28.97 -41.90 -25.39
C ALA A 606 28.85 -41.51 -23.90
N TYR A 607 29.94 -41.05 -23.29
CA TYR A 607 29.98 -40.62 -21.89
C TYR A 607 29.05 -39.43 -21.63
N TYR A 608 29.10 -38.39 -22.47
CA TYR A 608 28.18 -37.25 -22.34
C TYR A 608 26.70 -37.62 -22.61
N TYR A 609 26.47 -38.71 -23.34
CA TYR A 609 25.14 -39.14 -23.74
C TYR A 609 24.41 -39.97 -22.68
N PHE A 610 25.04 -41.02 -22.13
CA PHE A 610 24.40 -42.02 -21.25
C PHE A 610 24.51 -41.75 -19.75
N ASP A 611 24.88 -40.53 -19.38
CA ASP A 611 25.19 -40.09 -18.02
C ASP A 611 26.64 -40.32 -17.58
N GLU A 612 27.15 -39.36 -16.82
CA GLU A 612 28.54 -39.27 -16.34
C GLU A 612 28.91 -40.37 -15.33
N SER A 613 27.94 -41.20 -14.96
CA SER A 613 28.05 -42.30 -13.99
C SER A 613 28.07 -43.69 -14.64
N ASN A 614 28.06 -43.78 -15.97
CA ASN A 614 28.05 -45.07 -16.66
C ASN A 614 29.41 -45.76 -16.61
N THR A 615 29.59 -46.59 -15.57
CA THR A 615 30.84 -47.30 -15.29
C THR A 615 31.38 -48.12 -16.46
N ALA A 616 30.52 -48.67 -17.34
CA ALA A 616 30.98 -49.42 -18.49
C ALA A 616 31.67 -48.54 -19.55
N ILE A 617 31.17 -47.32 -19.77
CA ILE A 617 31.79 -46.35 -20.68
C ILE A 617 33.07 -45.79 -20.07
N GLU A 618 33.07 -45.50 -18.77
CA GLU A 618 34.27 -45.05 -18.05
C GLU A 618 35.38 -46.10 -18.12
N VAL A 619 35.07 -47.37 -17.88
CA VAL A 619 36.03 -48.48 -18.01
C VAL A 619 36.59 -48.51 -19.44
N ALA A 620 35.73 -48.44 -20.46
CA ALA A 620 36.18 -48.43 -21.85
C ALA A 620 37.06 -47.20 -22.19
N ILE A 621 36.76 -46.02 -21.65
CA ILE A 621 37.60 -44.82 -21.79
C ILE A 621 38.98 -45.08 -21.17
N ASN A 622 39.00 -45.59 -19.94
CA ASN A 622 40.23 -45.84 -19.19
C ASN A 622 41.10 -46.92 -19.84
N ASP A 623 40.51 -47.95 -20.46
CA ASP A 623 41.25 -48.96 -21.25
C ASP A 623 41.96 -48.34 -22.46
N VAL A 624 41.28 -47.44 -23.18
CA VAL A 624 41.86 -46.70 -24.30
C VAL A 624 42.93 -45.72 -23.81
N ILE A 625 42.71 -45.05 -22.67
CA ILE A 625 43.69 -44.15 -22.06
C ILE A 625 44.95 -44.88 -21.62
N SER A 626 44.83 -46.07 -21.03
CA SER A 626 45.96 -46.92 -20.67
C SER A 626 46.85 -47.20 -21.89
N SER A 627 46.23 -47.53 -23.03
CA SER A 627 46.94 -47.73 -24.31
C SER A 627 47.61 -46.45 -24.81
N TYR A 628 46.93 -45.31 -24.70
CA TYR A 628 47.44 -43.98 -25.03
C TYR A 628 48.67 -43.60 -24.21
N LEU A 629 48.61 -43.89 -22.91
CA LEU A 629 49.63 -43.56 -21.94
C LEU A 629 50.88 -44.43 -22.13
N SER A 630 50.68 -45.72 -22.39
CA SER A 630 51.77 -46.66 -22.74
C SER A 630 52.49 -46.20 -24.03
N TRP A 631 51.73 -45.85 -25.06
CA TRP A 631 52.29 -45.34 -26.31
C TRP A 631 53.10 -44.04 -26.12
N ALA A 632 52.54 -43.08 -25.38
CA ALA A 632 53.23 -41.82 -25.07
C ALA A 632 54.53 -42.06 -24.29
N THR A 633 54.51 -43.02 -23.36
CA THR A 633 55.70 -43.41 -22.58
C THR A 633 56.78 -44.04 -23.46
N GLY A 634 56.41 -44.88 -24.44
CA GLY A 634 57.34 -45.41 -25.43
C GLY A 634 58.02 -44.29 -26.22
N LYS A 635 57.25 -43.32 -26.71
CA LYS A 635 57.76 -42.15 -27.43
C LYS A 635 58.70 -41.29 -26.60
N GLN A 636 58.39 -41.08 -25.33
CA GLN A 636 59.30 -40.38 -24.42
C GLN A 636 60.64 -41.11 -24.25
N ASN A 637 60.63 -42.44 -24.13
CA ASN A 637 61.86 -43.24 -23.96
C ASN A 637 62.71 -43.34 -25.25
N GLU A 638 62.06 -43.22 -26.40
CA GLU A 638 62.69 -43.06 -27.73
C GLU A 638 63.30 -41.66 -27.94
N GLY A 639 62.98 -40.68 -27.08
CA GLY A 639 63.46 -39.29 -27.17
C GLY A 639 62.51 -38.35 -27.93
N GLU A 640 61.31 -38.79 -28.30
CA GLU A 640 60.29 -37.98 -28.97
C GLU A 640 59.44 -37.18 -27.96
N TYR A 641 60.06 -36.28 -27.21
CA TYR A 641 59.42 -35.58 -26.08
C TYR A 641 58.18 -34.75 -26.46
N GLN A 642 58.20 -34.03 -27.58
CA GLN A 642 57.07 -33.20 -28.03
C GLN A 642 55.83 -34.05 -28.37
N THR A 643 56.05 -35.19 -29.02
CA THR A 643 55.00 -36.16 -29.33
C THR A 643 54.38 -36.74 -28.07
N ALA A 644 55.22 -37.08 -27.07
CA ALA A 644 54.76 -37.59 -25.78
C ALA A 644 53.97 -36.53 -24.99
N ILE A 645 54.48 -35.29 -24.92
CA ILE A 645 53.81 -34.15 -24.25
C ILE A 645 52.39 -33.96 -24.79
N ALA A 646 52.24 -33.85 -26.11
CA ALA A 646 50.93 -33.64 -26.75
C ALA A 646 49.93 -34.77 -26.44
N ARG A 647 50.41 -36.00 -26.23
CA ARG A 647 49.54 -37.13 -25.85
C ARG A 647 49.19 -37.14 -24.38
N TYR A 648 50.12 -36.83 -23.48
CA TYR A 648 49.81 -36.69 -22.05
C TYR A 648 48.80 -35.56 -21.80
N GLU A 649 48.99 -34.39 -22.42
CA GLU A 649 48.03 -33.27 -22.32
C GLU A 649 46.65 -33.67 -22.87
N LYS A 650 46.61 -34.37 -24.00
CA LYS A 650 45.36 -34.89 -24.57
C LYS A 650 44.66 -35.90 -23.65
N ILE A 651 45.37 -36.68 -22.83
CA ILE A 651 44.77 -37.56 -21.82
C ILE A 651 44.11 -36.70 -20.73
N LEU A 652 44.82 -35.70 -20.21
CA LEU A 652 44.37 -34.84 -19.11
C LEU A 652 43.13 -34.00 -19.45
N GLU A 653 42.90 -33.71 -20.74
CA GLU A 653 41.71 -32.98 -21.22
C GLU A 653 40.42 -33.81 -21.28
N LYS A 654 40.49 -35.14 -21.17
CA LYS A 654 39.30 -35.99 -21.38
C LYS A 654 38.49 -36.12 -20.10
N PRO A 655 37.16 -36.26 -20.21
CA PRO A 655 36.35 -36.61 -19.06
C PRO A 655 36.58 -38.07 -18.65
N ALA A 656 36.19 -38.42 -17.42
CA ALA A 656 36.20 -39.78 -16.89
C ALA A 656 37.56 -40.49 -16.85
N VAL A 657 38.67 -39.74 -16.91
CA VAL A 657 40.00 -40.32 -16.71
C VAL A 657 40.17 -40.64 -15.23
N GLY A 658 40.47 -41.91 -14.92
CA GLY A 658 40.70 -42.32 -13.54
C GLY A 658 41.93 -41.64 -12.94
N ASP A 659 41.86 -41.27 -11.66
CA ASP A 659 42.92 -40.56 -10.91
C ASP A 659 44.30 -41.21 -11.02
N LYS A 660 44.34 -42.53 -11.25
CA LYS A 660 45.57 -43.27 -11.51
C LYS A 660 46.26 -42.76 -12.79
N TYR A 661 45.52 -42.72 -13.89
CA TYR A 661 46.06 -42.33 -15.19
C TYR A 661 46.35 -40.83 -15.26
N ILE A 662 45.58 -40.00 -14.55
CA ILE A 662 45.87 -38.57 -14.38
C ILE A 662 47.24 -38.39 -13.72
N ARG A 663 47.45 -38.99 -12.54
CA ARG A 663 48.73 -38.87 -11.81
C ARG A 663 49.91 -39.40 -12.61
N GLU A 664 49.73 -40.54 -13.28
CA GLU A 664 50.78 -41.13 -14.12
C GLU A 664 51.10 -40.22 -15.32
N ALA A 665 50.07 -39.65 -15.97
CA ALA A 665 50.25 -38.71 -17.08
C ALA A 665 50.93 -37.41 -16.64
N GLU A 666 50.52 -36.81 -15.52
CA GLU A 666 51.12 -35.58 -14.97
C GLU A 666 52.60 -35.78 -14.62
N THR A 667 52.92 -36.89 -13.96
CA THR A 667 54.29 -37.22 -13.55
C THR A 667 55.20 -37.41 -14.77
N LYS A 668 54.75 -38.19 -15.75
CA LYS A 668 55.51 -38.44 -16.98
C LYS A 668 55.61 -37.19 -17.85
N LEU A 669 54.55 -36.38 -17.93
CA LEU A 669 54.53 -35.08 -18.61
C LEU A 669 55.58 -34.12 -18.03
N LYS A 670 55.74 -34.06 -16.71
CA LYS A 670 56.78 -33.24 -16.07
C LYS A 670 58.17 -33.66 -16.54
N TYR A 671 58.48 -34.96 -16.53
CA TYR A 671 59.76 -35.47 -17.02
C TYR A 671 59.95 -35.25 -18.52
N ALA A 672 58.89 -35.37 -19.32
CA ALA A 672 58.92 -35.12 -20.76
C ALA A 672 59.23 -33.64 -21.06
N LYS A 673 58.64 -32.71 -20.29
CA LYS A 673 58.92 -31.26 -20.38
C LYS A 673 60.36 -30.90 -20.02
N GLU A 674 61.01 -31.71 -19.19
CA GLU A 674 62.43 -31.60 -18.84
C GLU A 674 63.36 -32.37 -19.80
N ASN A 675 62.83 -32.94 -20.89
CA ASN A 675 63.56 -33.81 -21.85
C ASN A 675 64.25 -35.01 -21.17
N LYS A 676 63.64 -35.58 -20.12
CA LYS A 676 64.15 -36.75 -19.40
C LYS A 676 63.43 -38.03 -19.83
N LYS A 677 64.19 -39.12 -19.93
CA LYS A 677 63.61 -40.48 -20.04
C LYS A 677 62.99 -40.89 -18.71
N ILE A 678 62.07 -41.86 -18.76
CA ILE A 678 61.46 -42.42 -17.54
C ILE A 678 62.44 -43.42 -16.90
N PRO A 679 62.86 -43.22 -15.63
CA PRO A 679 63.71 -44.18 -14.92
C PRO A 679 62.99 -45.51 -14.76
N THR A 680 63.71 -46.63 -14.85
CA THR A 680 63.13 -47.96 -14.65
C THR A 680 62.75 -48.20 -13.19
N ALA A 681 61.81 -49.13 -12.94
CA ALA A 681 61.40 -49.48 -11.58
C ALA A 681 62.59 -49.92 -10.71
N ASN A 682 63.53 -50.69 -11.27
CA ASN A 682 64.73 -51.15 -10.55
C ASN A 682 65.69 -50.00 -10.20
N GLU A 683 65.88 -49.03 -11.10
CA GLU A 683 66.70 -47.84 -10.82
C GLU A 683 66.09 -47.01 -9.69
N MET A 684 64.76 -46.87 -9.67
CA MET A 684 64.05 -46.15 -8.61
C MET A 684 64.10 -46.89 -7.26
N LEU A 685 63.96 -48.22 -7.26
CA LEU A 685 64.13 -49.04 -6.06
C LEU A 685 65.55 -48.89 -5.48
N HIS A 686 66.58 -49.01 -6.34
CA HIS A 686 67.96 -48.86 -5.91
C HIS A 686 68.25 -47.44 -5.38
N TYR A 687 67.68 -46.41 -5.99
CA TYR A 687 67.78 -45.03 -5.49
C TYR A 687 67.13 -44.86 -4.11
N ALA A 688 65.99 -45.51 -3.86
CA ALA A 688 65.33 -45.49 -2.56
C ALA A 688 66.14 -46.21 -1.47
N GLU A 689 66.81 -47.31 -1.80
CA GLU A 689 67.70 -48.05 -0.89
C GLU A 689 68.93 -47.25 -0.44
N GLN A 690 69.41 -46.31 -1.27
CA GLN A 690 70.57 -45.47 -0.95
C GLN A 690 70.24 -44.31 0.01
N GLN A 691 68.95 -44.05 0.29
CA GLN A 691 68.54 -42.96 1.16
C GLN A 691 68.87 -43.25 2.63
N THR A 692 69.46 -42.27 3.32
CA THR A 692 69.92 -42.43 4.72
C THR A 692 68.97 -41.84 5.76
N THR A 693 67.97 -41.07 5.34
CA THR A 693 66.99 -40.43 6.24
C THR A 693 65.60 -41.02 6.06
N ALA A 694 64.80 -41.11 7.12
CA ALA A 694 63.45 -41.65 7.06
C ALA A 694 62.54 -40.87 6.06
N SER A 695 62.69 -39.55 5.98
CA SER A 695 62.00 -38.73 4.98
C SER A 695 62.52 -38.95 3.57
N GLY A 696 63.84 -39.12 3.39
CA GLY A 696 64.44 -39.43 2.09
C GLY A 696 63.97 -40.77 1.53
N ILE A 697 63.94 -41.82 2.37
CA ILE A 697 63.44 -43.15 2.02
C ILE A 697 61.99 -43.06 1.54
N LEU A 698 61.11 -42.44 2.33
CA LEU A 698 59.69 -42.29 1.96
C LEU A 698 59.53 -41.49 0.65
N ASN A 699 60.22 -40.36 0.51
CA ASN A 699 60.12 -39.52 -0.69
C ASN A 699 60.58 -40.26 -1.97
N ALA A 700 61.67 -41.04 -1.89
CA ALA A 700 62.15 -41.81 -3.02
C ALA A 700 61.15 -42.90 -3.45
N TYR A 701 60.52 -43.60 -2.50
CA TYR A 701 59.46 -44.56 -2.81
C TYR A 701 58.18 -43.90 -3.32
N LEU A 702 57.81 -42.71 -2.83
CA LEU A 702 56.68 -41.94 -3.36
C LEU A 702 56.92 -41.47 -4.79
N GLU A 703 58.14 -41.05 -5.12
CA GLU A 703 58.53 -40.72 -6.48
C GLU A 703 58.48 -41.96 -7.39
N ALA A 704 58.97 -43.11 -6.91
CA ALA A 704 58.87 -44.38 -7.63
C ALA A 704 57.41 -44.79 -7.87
N LEU A 705 56.55 -44.62 -6.87
CA LEU A 705 55.12 -44.95 -6.93
C LEU A 705 54.38 -44.09 -7.97
N ALA A 706 54.81 -42.84 -8.16
CA ALA A 706 54.23 -41.95 -9.17
C ALA A 706 54.48 -42.44 -10.61
N PHE A 707 55.60 -43.11 -10.85
CA PHE A 707 55.90 -43.74 -12.16
C PHE A 707 55.32 -45.14 -12.30
N TYR A 708 55.29 -45.90 -11.20
CA TYR A 708 54.96 -47.32 -11.18
C TYR A 708 53.94 -47.65 -10.10
N PRO A 709 52.68 -47.20 -10.26
CA PRO A 709 51.66 -47.28 -9.21
C PRO A 709 51.21 -48.70 -8.84
N GLU A 710 51.52 -49.71 -9.66
CA GLU A 710 51.13 -51.12 -9.43
C GLU A 710 52.33 -52.04 -9.15
N ASN A 711 53.51 -51.48 -8.91
CA ASN A 711 54.66 -52.31 -8.55
C ASN A 711 54.61 -52.65 -7.06
N ASP A 712 54.40 -53.93 -6.74
CA ASP A 712 54.26 -54.41 -5.35
C ASP A 712 55.46 -54.04 -4.47
N GLN A 713 56.68 -54.14 -4.98
CA GLN A 713 57.91 -53.81 -4.22
C GLN A 713 57.98 -52.32 -3.87
N ILE A 714 57.52 -51.45 -4.78
CA ILE A 714 57.45 -50.00 -4.53
C ILE A 714 56.36 -49.68 -3.49
N ILE A 715 55.20 -50.35 -3.57
CA ILE A 715 54.11 -50.18 -2.60
C ILE A 715 54.53 -50.64 -1.20
N GLU A 716 55.19 -51.79 -1.10
CA GLU A 716 55.80 -52.28 0.14
C GLU A 716 56.85 -51.28 0.65
N GLY A 717 57.67 -50.73 -0.24
CA GLY A 717 58.66 -49.70 0.07
C GLY A 717 58.06 -48.41 0.63
N VAL A 718 56.94 -47.92 0.08
CA VAL A 718 56.20 -46.76 0.63
C VAL A 718 55.72 -47.07 2.05
N THR A 719 55.19 -48.27 2.28
CA THR A 719 54.72 -48.71 3.61
C THR A 719 55.87 -48.78 4.62
N TYR A 720 57.01 -49.31 4.20
CA TYR A 720 58.25 -49.35 4.98
C TYR A 720 58.76 -47.93 5.30
N GLY A 721 58.84 -47.06 4.29
CA GLY A 721 59.27 -45.67 4.46
C GLY A 721 58.35 -44.89 5.42
N ALA A 722 57.04 -45.06 5.27
CA ALA A 722 56.05 -44.42 6.14
C ALA A 722 56.19 -44.90 7.61
N SER A 723 56.37 -46.20 7.82
CA SER A 723 56.57 -46.78 9.15
C SER A 723 57.86 -46.28 9.82
N ASN A 724 58.96 -46.19 9.06
CA ASN A 724 60.22 -45.62 9.56
C ASN A 724 60.08 -44.15 9.96
N LEU A 725 59.41 -43.36 9.13
CA LEU A 725 59.19 -41.95 9.42
C LEU A 725 58.25 -41.75 10.62
N LEU A 726 57.23 -42.60 10.78
CA LEU A 726 56.36 -42.60 11.94
C LEU A 726 57.12 -42.93 13.23
N SER A 727 57.98 -43.94 13.21
CA SER A 727 58.84 -44.30 14.35
C SER A 727 59.75 -43.14 14.75
N TRP A 728 60.42 -42.52 13.77
CA TRP A 728 61.26 -41.35 14.01
C TRP A 728 60.47 -40.16 14.57
N ALA A 729 59.31 -39.84 13.99
CA ALA A 729 58.44 -38.76 14.46
C ALA A 729 57.94 -39.01 15.90
N THR A 730 57.63 -40.26 16.23
CA THR A 730 57.25 -40.70 17.58
C THR A 730 58.40 -40.49 18.57
N SER A 731 59.65 -40.76 18.18
CA SER A 731 60.82 -40.44 19.01
C SER A 731 60.94 -38.95 19.29
N GLN A 732 60.73 -38.10 18.28
CA GLN A 732 60.77 -36.64 18.46
C GLN A 732 59.64 -36.16 19.39
N HIS A 733 58.44 -36.71 19.24
CA HIS A 733 57.29 -36.42 20.09
C HIS A 733 57.59 -36.75 21.55
N ASN A 734 58.13 -37.94 21.84
CA ASN A 734 58.47 -38.36 23.21
C ASN A 734 59.62 -37.54 23.84
N SER A 735 60.47 -36.94 23.01
CA SER A 735 61.54 -36.01 23.43
C SER A 735 61.06 -34.54 23.51
N ASP A 736 59.76 -34.29 23.57
CA ASP A 736 59.15 -32.96 23.68
C ASP A 736 59.37 -32.03 22.46
N ASN A 737 59.81 -32.58 21.32
CA ASN A 737 60.02 -31.83 20.08
C ASN A 737 58.76 -31.85 19.20
N TYR A 738 57.67 -31.26 19.72
CA TYR A 738 56.31 -31.35 19.14
C TYR A 738 56.20 -30.78 17.73
N THR A 739 56.82 -29.63 17.44
CA THR A 739 56.78 -29.00 16.09
C THR A 739 57.34 -29.94 15.03
N THR A 740 58.50 -30.54 15.29
CA THR A 740 59.13 -31.48 14.36
C THR A 740 58.29 -32.74 14.17
N ALA A 741 57.67 -33.23 15.24
CA ALA A 741 56.78 -34.40 15.16
C ALA A 741 55.50 -34.09 14.34
N ILE A 742 54.87 -32.94 14.57
CA ILE A 742 53.70 -32.47 13.82
C ILE A 742 54.02 -32.42 12.32
N ASP A 743 55.12 -31.78 11.92
CA ASP A 743 55.52 -31.67 10.51
C ASP A 743 55.63 -33.04 9.84
N ARG A 744 56.17 -34.05 10.53
CA ARG A 744 56.30 -35.39 9.96
C ARG A 744 54.99 -36.17 9.95
N TYR A 745 54.15 -36.05 10.96
CA TYR A 745 52.81 -36.63 10.95
C TYR A 745 51.95 -36.07 9.81
N GLU A 746 52.02 -34.75 9.56
CA GLU A 746 51.26 -34.13 8.46
C GLU A 746 51.78 -34.55 7.07
N ILE A 747 53.07 -34.86 6.93
CA ILE A 747 53.61 -35.48 5.71
C ILE A 747 53.04 -36.90 5.56
N LEU A 748 53.03 -37.70 6.63
CA LEU A 748 52.54 -39.07 6.60
C LEU A 748 51.05 -39.15 6.23
N LEU A 749 50.22 -38.20 6.67
CA LEU A 749 48.80 -38.14 6.30
C LEU A 749 48.56 -37.91 4.80
N LYS A 750 49.57 -37.44 4.05
CA LYS A 750 49.48 -37.19 2.60
C LYS A 750 49.95 -38.39 1.76
N VAL A 751 50.45 -39.44 2.40
CA VAL A 751 50.96 -40.63 1.71
C VAL A 751 49.81 -41.39 1.03
N PRO A 752 49.86 -41.60 -0.30
CA PRO A 752 48.87 -42.40 -1.01
C PRO A 752 48.93 -43.86 -0.57
N ARG A 753 47.77 -44.53 -0.53
CA ARG A 753 47.63 -45.96 -0.18
C ARG A 753 48.19 -46.32 1.23
N LEU A 754 48.21 -45.38 2.16
CA LEU A 754 48.63 -45.64 3.54
C LEU A 754 47.71 -46.67 4.23
N ASP A 755 48.31 -47.60 4.98
CA ASP A 755 47.55 -48.56 5.77
C ASP A 755 46.58 -47.86 6.75
N LYS A 756 45.37 -48.40 6.89
CA LYS A 756 44.30 -47.77 7.68
C LYS A 756 44.63 -47.73 9.18
N MET A 757 45.34 -48.73 9.70
CA MET A 757 45.75 -48.77 11.10
C MET A 757 46.85 -47.73 11.35
N LEU A 758 47.82 -47.67 10.44
CA LEU A 758 48.89 -46.68 10.47
C LEU A 758 48.35 -45.24 10.40
N LEU A 759 47.37 -45.00 9.53
CA LEU A 759 46.67 -43.71 9.42
C LEU A 759 46.06 -43.27 10.76
N LYS A 760 45.28 -44.16 11.41
CA LYS A 760 44.67 -43.87 12.71
C LYS A 760 45.72 -43.60 13.80
N GLU A 761 46.82 -44.36 13.79
CA GLU A 761 47.92 -44.16 14.74
C GLU A 761 48.55 -42.76 14.58
N ILE A 762 48.78 -42.33 13.34
CA ILE A 762 49.29 -40.99 13.03
C ILE A 762 48.31 -39.92 13.48
N GLU A 763 47.02 -40.06 13.19
CA GLU A 763 45.98 -39.09 13.60
C GLU A 763 45.94 -38.90 15.12
N ILE A 764 46.01 -39.99 15.89
CA ILE A 764 46.02 -39.94 17.36
C ILE A 764 47.28 -39.25 17.86
N LYS A 765 48.47 -39.66 17.38
CA LYS A 765 49.74 -39.06 17.81
C LYS A 765 49.81 -37.57 17.46
N LEU A 766 49.33 -37.20 16.27
CA LEU A 766 49.22 -35.80 15.85
C LEU A 766 48.31 -34.99 16.77
N ALA A 767 47.17 -35.55 17.19
CA ALA A 767 46.25 -34.87 18.10
C ALA A 767 46.88 -34.59 19.48
N TYR A 768 47.70 -35.50 20.01
CA TYR A 768 48.47 -35.26 21.24
C TYR A 768 49.58 -34.23 21.01
N ALA A 769 50.32 -34.33 19.90
CA ALA A 769 51.39 -33.40 19.57
C ALA A 769 50.89 -31.96 19.40
N LYS A 770 49.75 -31.76 18.72
CA LYS A 770 49.09 -30.44 18.56
C LYS A 770 48.68 -29.80 19.89
N LYS A 771 48.44 -30.62 20.93
CA LYS A 771 48.15 -30.16 22.30
C LYS A 771 49.40 -30.02 23.17
N SER A 772 50.59 -30.20 22.60
CA SER A 772 51.87 -30.26 23.34
C SER A 772 51.87 -31.29 24.47
N ASN A 773 51.13 -32.38 24.30
CA ASN A 773 51.03 -33.47 25.26
C ASN A 773 51.90 -34.64 24.81
N LYS A 774 52.60 -35.28 25.75
CA LYS A 774 53.29 -36.56 25.50
C LYS A 774 52.29 -37.64 25.06
N ILE A 775 52.78 -38.60 24.29
CA ILE A 775 52.01 -39.80 23.97
C ILE A 775 51.73 -40.53 25.30
N PRO A 776 50.46 -40.74 25.68
CA PRO A 776 50.15 -41.31 26.98
C PRO A 776 50.61 -42.76 27.08
N SER A 777 51.00 -43.20 28.28
CA SER A 777 51.32 -44.61 28.52
C SER A 777 50.06 -45.49 28.47
N ALA A 778 50.24 -46.79 28.24
CA ALA A 778 49.16 -47.77 28.29
C ALA A 778 48.39 -47.70 29.63
N ASP A 779 49.10 -47.57 30.76
CA ASP A 779 48.50 -47.46 32.10
C ASP A 779 47.66 -46.19 32.28
N TYR A 780 48.07 -45.07 31.67
CA TYR A 780 47.29 -43.84 31.69
C TYR A 780 46.00 -44.00 30.88
N LEU A 781 46.07 -44.60 29.69
CA LEU A 781 44.90 -44.79 28.82
C LEU A 781 43.88 -45.75 29.42
N LEU A 782 44.33 -46.79 30.14
CA LEU A 782 43.47 -47.66 30.94
C LEU A 782 42.63 -46.85 31.96
N LYS A 783 43.29 -46.00 32.76
CA LYS A 783 42.60 -45.14 33.74
C LYS A 783 41.68 -44.11 33.07
N GLU A 784 42.11 -43.55 31.94
CA GLU A 784 41.29 -42.58 31.22
C GLU A 784 40.01 -43.22 30.65
N ALA A 785 40.11 -44.44 30.14
CA ALA A 785 38.98 -45.21 29.64
C ALA A 785 37.98 -45.55 30.76
N GLU A 786 38.48 -45.95 31.94
CA GLU A 786 37.66 -46.22 33.14
C GLU A 786 36.93 -44.97 33.65
N ALA A 787 37.48 -43.78 33.44
CA ALA A 787 36.86 -42.52 33.86
C ALA A 787 35.73 -42.02 32.92
N LYS A 788 35.55 -42.62 31.73
CA LYS A 788 34.47 -42.22 30.80
C LYS A 788 33.12 -42.75 31.30
N THR A 789 32.08 -41.95 31.15
CA THR A 789 30.74 -42.27 31.69
C THR A 789 29.76 -42.84 30.66
N THR A 790 30.08 -42.77 29.37
CA THR A 790 29.19 -43.26 28.29
C THR A 790 29.76 -44.50 27.64
N ALA A 791 28.92 -45.46 27.27
CA ALA A 791 29.35 -46.71 26.62
C ALA A 791 30.19 -46.45 25.35
N SER A 792 29.81 -45.44 24.55
CA SER A 792 30.61 -45.04 23.38
C SER A 792 31.93 -44.41 23.77
N GLY A 793 31.96 -43.52 24.78
CA GLY A 793 33.19 -42.86 25.19
C GLY A 793 34.21 -43.82 25.82
N ILE A 794 33.74 -44.81 26.57
CA ILE A 794 34.59 -45.89 27.11
C ILE A 794 35.19 -46.70 25.95
N PHE A 795 34.37 -47.11 24.98
CA PHE A 795 34.83 -47.84 23.80
C PHE A 795 35.86 -47.04 22.98
N ASP A 796 35.60 -45.75 22.74
CA ASP A 796 36.53 -44.85 22.03
C ASP A 796 37.88 -44.76 22.72
N ALA A 797 37.89 -44.66 24.05
CA ALA A 797 39.13 -44.57 24.82
C ALA A 797 39.95 -45.86 24.77
N TYR A 798 39.30 -47.02 24.88
CA TYR A 798 40.00 -48.31 24.72
C TYR A 798 40.47 -48.55 23.29
N GLU A 799 39.67 -48.19 22.28
CA GLU A 799 40.06 -48.33 20.87
C GLU A 799 41.27 -47.44 20.54
N ALA A 800 41.28 -46.18 21.00
CA ALA A 800 42.44 -45.30 20.87
C ALA A 800 43.68 -45.89 21.56
N GLY A 801 43.50 -46.50 22.74
CA GLY A 801 44.57 -47.23 23.42
C GLY A 801 45.10 -48.42 22.62
N ALA A 802 44.22 -49.21 22.00
CA ALA A 802 44.61 -50.38 21.22
C ALA A 802 45.33 -49.98 19.92
N ILE A 803 45.01 -48.82 19.34
CA ILE A 803 45.73 -48.29 18.19
C ILE A 803 47.18 -47.91 18.58
N LEU A 804 47.38 -47.29 19.73
CA LEU A 804 48.72 -46.89 20.20
C LEU A 804 49.55 -48.06 20.75
N TYR A 805 48.87 -49.03 21.37
CA TYR A 805 49.49 -50.17 22.04
C TYR A 805 48.79 -51.49 21.65
N PRO A 806 48.87 -51.90 20.37
CA PRO A 806 48.11 -53.03 19.83
C PRO A 806 48.42 -54.39 20.48
N ASN A 807 49.56 -54.51 21.16
CA ASN A 807 49.99 -55.73 21.83
C ASN A 807 49.69 -55.74 23.35
N ASP A 808 49.10 -54.69 23.94
CA ASP A 808 48.74 -54.68 25.36
C ASP A 808 47.43 -55.47 25.58
N SER A 809 47.53 -56.64 26.21
CA SER A 809 46.40 -57.54 26.43
C SER A 809 45.30 -56.93 27.31
N ARG A 810 45.62 -56.00 28.22
CA ARG A 810 44.65 -55.35 29.10
C ARG A 810 43.78 -54.37 28.33
N ILE A 811 44.39 -53.59 27.44
CA ILE A 811 43.69 -52.65 26.57
C ILE A 811 42.80 -53.42 25.58
N ASN A 812 43.32 -54.48 24.95
CA ASN A 812 42.53 -55.31 24.03
C ASN A 812 41.34 -56.01 24.71
N ALA A 813 41.51 -56.47 25.96
CA ALA A 813 40.40 -56.96 26.77
C ALA A 813 39.36 -55.86 27.02
N GLY A 814 39.81 -54.65 27.36
CA GLY A 814 38.96 -53.47 27.55
C GLY A 814 38.17 -53.07 26.30
N VAL A 815 38.77 -53.15 25.10
CA VAL A 815 38.07 -52.92 23.81
C VAL A 815 36.89 -53.89 23.68
N ASN A 816 37.12 -55.19 23.93
CA ASN A 816 36.07 -56.20 23.79
C ASN A 816 34.96 -56.06 24.85
N SER A 817 35.31 -55.80 26.12
CA SER A 817 34.32 -55.58 27.18
C SER A 817 33.48 -54.32 26.92
N SER A 818 34.12 -53.23 26.49
CA SER A 818 33.41 -52.00 26.15
C SER A 818 32.59 -52.11 24.86
N ALA A 819 33.04 -52.90 23.87
CA ALA A 819 32.27 -53.23 22.67
C ALA A 819 30.98 -53.96 23.01
N LEU A 820 31.04 -54.92 23.94
CA LEU A 820 29.86 -55.66 24.40
C LEU A 820 28.87 -54.76 25.14
N ASN A 821 29.37 -53.84 25.97
CA ASN A 821 28.52 -52.84 26.63
C ASN A 821 27.86 -51.90 25.60
N LEU A 822 28.61 -51.46 24.59
CA LEU A 822 28.09 -50.63 23.51
C LEU A 822 27.09 -51.38 22.62
N TYR A 823 27.33 -52.67 22.38
CA TYR A 823 26.40 -53.57 21.68
C TYR A 823 25.08 -53.69 22.45
N SER A 824 25.14 -54.01 23.74
CA SER A 824 23.95 -54.11 24.59
C SER A 824 23.14 -52.82 24.62
N TRP A 825 23.82 -51.67 24.72
CA TRP A 825 23.17 -50.36 24.62
C TRP A 825 22.52 -50.13 23.24
N ALA A 826 23.20 -50.51 22.16
CA ALA A 826 22.67 -50.41 20.80
C ALA A 826 21.45 -51.29 20.58
N THR A 827 21.45 -52.50 21.15
CA THR A 827 20.30 -53.41 21.13
C THR A 827 19.11 -52.84 21.89
N ALA A 828 19.30 -52.21 23.05
CA ALA A 828 18.22 -51.49 23.72
C ALA A 828 17.64 -50.35 22.86
N GLN A 829 18.47 -49.67 22.05
CA GLN A 829 17.96 -48.67 21.09
C GLN A 829 17.23 -49.31 19.90
N HIS A 830 17.70 -50.46 19.44
CA HIS A 830 17.08 -51.26 18.39
C HIS A 830 15.67 -51.71 18.84
N GLU A 831 15.54 -52.26 20.05
CA GLU A 831 14.25 -52.65 20.66
C GLU A 831 13.31 -51.46 20.84
N ALA A 832 13.85 -50.29 21.17
CA ALA A 832 13.11 -49.02 21.22
C ALA A 832 12.80 -48.42 19.83
N ARG A 833 13.00 -49.19 18.74
CA ARG A 833 12.79 -48.80 17.33
C ARG A 833 13.59 -47.59 16.85
N LYS A 834 14.65 -47.22 17.57
CA LYS A 834 15.60 -46.15 17.17
C LYS A 834 16.70 -46.73 16.26
N PHE A 835 16.28 -47.31 15.14
CA PHE A 835 17.14 -48.13 14.27
C PHE A 835 18.40 -47.39 13.79
N ASP A 836 18.30 -46.11 13.43
CA ASP A 836 19.47 -45.34 12.97
C ASP A 836 20.51 -45.14 14.08
N VAL A 837 20.05 -44.95 15.33
CA VAL A 837 20.94 -44.82 16.49
C VAL A 837 21.64 -46.15 16.77
N ALA A 838 20.90 -47.26 16.72
CA ALA A 838 21.43 -48.60 16.91
C ALA A 838 22.44 -48.99 15.81
N ILE A 839 22.08 -48.80 14.54
CA ILE A 839 22.92 -49.09 13.36
C ILE A 839 24.23 -48.31 13.44
N ARG A 840 24.22 -47.04 13.85
CA ARG A 840 25.46 -46.26 14.03
C ARG A 840 26.39 -46.89 15.07
N ARG A 841 25.87 -47.46 16.16
CA ARG A 841 26.70 -48.11 17.18
C ARG A 841 27.17 -49.50 16.74
N TYR A 842 26.34 -50.28 16.07
CA TYR A 842 26.79 -51.54 15.45
C TYR A 842 27.87 -51.32 14.39
N ASN A 843 27.74 -50.27 13.56
CA ASN A 843 28.79 -49.88 12.62
C ASN A 843 30.11 -49.55 13.32
N LYS A 844 30.03 -48.88 14.47
CA LYS A 844 31.22 -48.51 15.25
C LYS A 844 31.97 -49.74 15.77
N ILE A 845 31.24 -50.70 16.33
CA ILE A 845 31.78 -51.98 16.81
C ILE A 845 32.40 -52.77 15.64
N THR A 846 31.67 -52.87 14.52
CA THR A 846 32.10 -53.66 13.36
C THR A 846 33.26 -53.04 12.58
N ALA A 847 33.45 -51.72 12.67
CA ALA A 847 34.55 -51.01 12.04
C ALA A 847 35.88 -51.09 12.81
N SER A 848 35.85 -51.53 14.07
CA SER A 848 37.04 -51.60 14.90
C SER A 848 37.86 -52.86 14.59
N PRO A 849 39.16 -52.75 14.25
CA PRO A 849 39.99 -53.92 13.98
C PRO A 849 40.28 -54.75 15.25
N PHE A 850 40.20 -54.15 16.44
CA PHE A 850 40.58 -54.76 17.73
C PHE A 850 39.43 -55.49 18.46
N VAL A 851 38.19 -55.35 17.98
CA VAL A 851 37.04 -56.10 18.48
C VAL A 851 37.07 -57.53 17.92
N SER A 852 36.78 -58.52 18.76
CA SER A 852 36.72 -59.93 18.37
C SER A 852 35.66 -60.19 17.31
N ASP A 853 35.88 -61.20 16.48
CA ASP A 853 34.95 -61.56 15.41
C ASP A 853 33.56 -61.95 15.94
N ASP A 854 33.49 -62.63 17.09
CA ASP A 854 32.22 -62.98 17.74
C ASP A 854 31.35 -61.74 18.01
N ILE A 855 31.92 -60.69 18.61
CA ILE A 855 31.19 -59.46 18.93
C ILE A 855 30.84 -58.69 17.65
N LYS A 856 31.73 -58.69 16.65
CA LYS A 856 31.45 -58.10 15.34
C LYS A 856 30.30 -58.82 14.65
N ASP A 857 30.25 -60.14 14.70
CA ASP A 857 29.22 -60.93 14.04
C ASP A 857 27.86 -60.73 14.72
N MET A 858 27.82 -60.72 16.07
CA MET A 858 26.63 -60.30 16.82
C MET A 858 26.13 -58.91 16.39
N ALA A 859 27.04 -57.93 16.25
CA ALA A 859 26.70 -56.59 15.82
C ALA A 859 26.29 -56.50 14.34
N LYS A 860 26.88 -57.30 13.44
CA LYS A 860 26.50 -57.40 12.02
C LYS A 860 25.11 -58.01 11.87
N GLU A 861 24.83 -59.08 12.59
CA GLU A 861 23.52 -59.74 12.63
C GLU A 861 22.45 -58.76 13.10
N ASN A 862 22.66 -58.12 14.25
CA ASN A 862 21.70 -57.14 14.77
C ASN A 862 21.57 -55.88 13.92
N LYS A 863 22.64 -55.46 13.22
CA LYS A 863 22.56 -54.42 12.19
C LYS A 863 21.72 -54.86 11.00
N SER A 864 21.84 -56.12 10.55
CA SER A 864 21.02 -56.67 9.48
C SER A 864 19.56 -56.70 9.89
N LEU A 865 19.26 -57.17 11.11
CA LEU A 865 17.92 -57.13 11.70
C LEU A 865 17.39 -55.69 11.78
N ALA A 866 18.18 -54.74 12.30
CA ALA A 866 17.77 -53.33 12.38
C ALA A 866 17.55 -52.69 10.99
N LYS A 867 18.27 -53.12 9.96
CA LYS A 867 18.08 -52.68 8.57
C LYS A 867 16.86 -53.30 7.92
N GLN A 868 16.60 -54.58 8.17
CA GLN A 868 15.40 -55.28 7.70
C GLN A 868 14.16 -54.71 8.38
N SER A 869 14.22 -54.46 9.69
CA SER A 869 13.18 -53.80 10.47
C SER A 869 13.01 -52.31 10.17
N LYS A 870 13.95 -51.69 9.42
CA LYS A 870 13.82 -50.32 8.88
C LYS A 870 12.95 -50.28 7.62
N VAL A 871 12.87 -51.36 6.86
CA VAL A 871 11.91 -51.47 5.75
C VAL A 871 10.60 -51.97 6.33
N PRO A 872 9.48 -51.23 6.25
CA PRO A 872 8.20 -51.79 6.61
C PRO A 872 7.97 -53.06 5.79
N GLU A 873 7.81 -54.23 6.43
CA GLU A 873 7.50 -55.51 5.75
C GLU A 873 6.19 -55.43 4.92
N SER A 874 5.39 -54.39 5.16
CA SER A 874 4.15 -54.09 4.44
C SER A 874 4.08 -52.61 4.07
N THR A 875 3.58 -52.30 2.87
CA THR A 875 3.23 -50.93 2.46
C THR A 875 2.18 -50.34 3.41
N VAL A 876 2.46 -49.18 4.00
CA VAL A 876 1.55 -48.46 4.90
C VAL A 876 0.53 -47.68 4.05
N LYS A 877 -0.76 -47.93 4.26
CA LYS A 877 -1.87 -47.28 3.59
C LYS A 877 -2.42 -46.13 4.42
N ILE A 878 -2.20 -44.91 3.96
CA ILE A 878 -2.64 -43.69 4.65
C ILE A 878 -3.81 -43.07 3.90
N PHE A 879 -4.96 -42.97 4.58
CA PHE A 879 -6.15 -42.37 4.01
C PHE A 879 -6.30 -40.94 4.54
N LEU A 880 -6.28 -39.97 3.62
CA LEU A 880 -6.40 -38.56 3.91
C LEU A 880 -7.83 -38.09 3.59
N ASP A 881 -8.51 -37.49 4.54
CA ASP A 881 -9.86 -36.99 4.37
C ASP A 881 -9.88 -35.45 4.46
N PRO A 882 -9.82 -34.74 3.33
CA PRO A 882 -10.11 -33.32 3.34
C PRO A 882 -11.58 -33.10 3.70
N GLY A 883 -11.84 -32.54 4.88
CA GLY A 883 -13.16 -32.22 5.41
C GLY A 883 -14.02 -31.43 4.42
N HIS A 884 -15.35 -31.54 4.52
CA HIS A 884 -16.31 -30.81 3.68
C HIS A 884 -16.13 -31.04 2.16
N GLY A 885 -16.73 -30.24 1.29
CA GLY A 885 -16.58 -30.35 -0.18
C GLY A 885 -17.89 -30.16 -0.93
N GLY A 886 -17.82 -29.70 -2.18
CA GLY A 886 -18.99 -29.45 -3.02
C GLY A 886 -19.97 -28.47 -2.37
N SER A 887 -21.17 -28.94 -2.04
CA SER A 887 -22.23 -28.15 -1.41
C SER A 887 -22.01 -27.85 0.08
N ASP A 888 -21.06 -28.51 0.73
CA ASP A 888 -20.70 -28.25 2.13
C ASP A 888 -19.42 -27.40 2.18
N PRO A 889 -19.49 -26.10 2.52
CA PRO A 889 -18.33 -25.23 2.57
C PRO A 889 -17.45 -25.44 3.81
N GLY A 890 -17.99 -26.05 4.87
CA GLY A 890 -17.40 -26.02 6.21
C GLY A 890 -17.39 -24.61 6.81
N GLY A 891 -16.47 -24.38 7.75
CA GLY A 891 -16.17 -23.06 8.29
C GLY A 891 -15.85 -22.06 7.18
N SER A 892 -16.28 -20.81 7.33
CA SER A 892 -16.04 -19.76 6.35
C SER A 892 -15.68 -18.46 7.05
N GLY A 893 -14.72 -17.72 6.50
CA GLY A 893 -14.25 -16.46 7.07
C GLY A 893 -13.44 -15.66 6.05
N TYR A 894 -13.69 -14.34 5.97
CA TYR A 894 -12.99 -13.39 5.08
C TYR A 894 -12.83 -13.86 3.62
N GLY A 895 -13.82 -14.58 3.07
CA GLY A 895 -13.81 -15.07 1.69
C GLY A 895 -13.10 -16.41 1.47
N LEU A 896 -12.58 -17.04 2.53
CA LEU A 896 -12.10 -18.43 2.49
C LEU A 896 -13.20 -19.39 2.96
N GLU A 897 -13.24 -20.56 2.32
CA GLU A 897 -14.08 -21.69 2.69
C GLU A 897 -13.16 -22.85 3.09
N GLU A 898 -13.42 -23.47 4.24
CA GLU A 898 -12.64 -24.56 4.80
C GLU A 898 -12.42 -25.67 3.77
N LYS A 899 -13.46 -26.07 3.04
CA LYS A 899 -13.37 -27.11 1.99
C LYS A 899 -12.24 -26.91 0.98
N LYS A 900 -11.90 -25.66 0.64
CA LYS A 900 -10.84 -25.32 -0.32
C LYS A 900 -9.47 -25.37 0.34
N VAL A 901 -9.39 -24.86 1.58
CA VAL A 901 -8.17 -24.83 2.39
C VAL A 901 -7.69 -26.25 2.70
N VAL A 902 -8.58 -27.09 3.25
CA VAL A 902 -8.22 -28.46 3.68
C VAL A 902 -7.93 -29.37 2.49
N LEU A 903 -8.57 -29.15 1.33
CA LEU A 903 -8.26 -29.86 0.09
C LEU A 903 -6.82 -29.60 -0.37
N LYS A 904 -6.37 -28.34 -0.31
CA LYS A 904 -4.99 -27.99 -0.66
C LYS A 904 -3.99 -28.64 0.30
N ILE A 905 -4.21 -28.53 1.61
CA ILE A 905 -3.34 -29.11 2.63
C ILE A 905 -3.23 -30.63 2.44
N ALA A 906 -4.34 -31.33 2.22
CA ALA A 906 -4.37 -32.77 1.99
C ALA A 906 -3.63 -33.18 0.69
N ASN A 907 -3.82 -32.43 -0.40
CA ASN A 907 -3.09 -32.68 -1.66
C ASN A 907 -1.57 -32.45 -1.50
N TYR A 908 -1.16 -31.40 -0.80
CA TYR A 908 0.27 -31.19 -0.47
C TYR A 908 0.83 -32.30 0.40
N THR A 909 0.06 -32.76 1.39
CA THR A 909 0.44 -33.88 2.25
C THR A 909 0.65 -35.16 1.44
N LYS A 910 -0.30 -35.52 0.57
CA LYS A 910 -0.19 -36.68 -0.34
C LYS A 910 1.03 -36.58 -1.23
N ASN A 911 1.18 -35.48 -1.96
CA ASN A 911 2.27 -35.30 -2.91
C ASN A 911 3.63 -35.39 -2.22
N TYR A 912 3.76 -34.83 -1.00
CA TYR A 912 5.01 -34.91 -0.25
C TYR A 912 5.30 -36.33 0.25
N LEU A 913 4.30 -37.05 0.76
CA LEU A 913 4.46 -38.46 1.18
C LEU A 913 4.90 -39.33 -0.01
N GLU A 914 4.17 -39.27 -1.12
CA GLU A 914 4.45 -40.09 -2.31
C GLU A 914 5.79 -39.76 -2.96
N LYS A 915 6.19 -38.48 -2.95
CA LYS A 915 7.47 -38.05 -3.54
C LYS A 915 8.67 -38.44 -2.69
N ASN A 916 8.57 -38.34 -1.36
CA ASN A 916 9.75 -38.37 -0.48
C ASN A 916 9.87 -39.64 0.36
N TYR A 917 8.88 -40.55 0.37
CA TYR A 917 8.93 -41.75 1.21
C TYR A 917 8.62 -43.03 0.42
N GLN A 918 9.26 -44.13 0.80
CA GLN A 918 9.07 -45.49 0.28
C GLN A 918 8.10 -46.27 1.16
N GLY A 919 7.44 -47.29 0.60
CA GLY A 919 6.56 -48.17 1.35
C GLY A 919 5.29 -47.51 1.87
N VAL A 920 4.79 -46.46 1.19
CA VAL A 920 3.55 -45.76 1.53
C VAL A 920 2.63 -45.65 0.31
N GLU A 921 1.35 -45.97 0.49
CA GLU A 921 0.27 -45.74 -0.47
C GLU A 921 -0.69 -44.71 0.15
N VAL A 922 -1.10 -43.69 -0.61
CA VAL A 922 -1.96 -42.62 -0.09
C VAL A 922 -3.22 -42.47 -0.94
N LYS A 923 -4.39 -42.48 -0.29
CA LYS A 923 -5.68 -42.17 -0.96
C LYS A 923 -6.41 -41.05 -0.25
N LEU A 924 -7.24 -40.34 -1.01
CA LEU A 924 -8.10 -39.28 -0.48
C LEU A 924 -9.56 -39.66 -0.53
N SER A 925 -10.38 -39.15 0.40
CA SER A 925 -11.84 -39.18 0.25
C SER A 925 -12.31 -38.38 -0.97
N ARG A 926 -11.59 -37.29 -1.31
CA ARG A 926 -11.75 -36.48 -2.52
C ARG A 926 -10.43 -35.81 -2.93
N SER A 927 -10.13 -35.77 -4.22
CA SER A 927 -8.96 -35.05 -4.77
C SER A 927 -9.31 -33.72 -5.44
N VAL A 928 -10.61 -33.44 -5.60
CA VAL A 928 -11.19 -32.22 -6.17
C VAL A 928 -12.32 -31.69 -5.28
N ASP A 929 -12.90 -30.52 -5.59
CA ASP A 929 -14.02 -29.95 -4.81
C ASP A 929 -15.35 -30.66 -5.12
N THR A 930 -15.55 -31.84 -4.53
CA THR A 930 -16.78 -32.63 -4.64
C THR A 930 -17.32 -32.98 -3.25
N PHE A 931 -18.65 -33.04 -3.11
CA PHE A 931 -19.29 -33.41 -1.85
C PHE A 931 -19.13 -34.91 -1.58
N VAL A 932 -18.63 -35.26 -0.39
CA VAL A 932 -18.54 -36.64 0.12
C VAL A 932 -19.20 -36.68 1.49
N GLY A 933 -20.27 -37.47 1.63
CA GLY A 933 -21.02 -37.59 2.88
C GLY A 933 -20.18 -38.15 4.03
N LEU A 934 -20.51 -37.78 5.27
CA LEU A 934 -19.73 -38.14 6.47
C LEU A 934 -19.47 -39.65 6.60
N GLU A 935 -20.51 -40.47 6.40
CA GLU A 935 -20.38 -41.93 6.50
C GLU A 935 -19.56 -42.52 5.34
N ALA A 936 -19.71 -41.96 4.13
CA ALA A 936 -18.97 -42.41 2.95
C ALA A 936 -17.46 -42.22 3.12
N ARG A 937 -17.01 -41.16 3.82
CA ARG A 937 -15.57 -40.91 4.10
C ARG A 937 -14.94 -42.06 4.85
N SER A 938 -15.58 -42.50 5.95
CA SER A 938 -15.12 -43.63 6.75
C SER A 938 -15.21 -44.94 5.98
N GLN A 939 -16.29 -45.15 5.22
CA GLN A 939 -16.47 -46.35 4.40
C GLN A 939 -15.39 -46.49 3.31
N LEU A 940 -15.00 -45.39 2.64
CA LEU A 940 -13.92 -45.41 1.65
C LEU A 940 -12.59 -45.86 2.27
N ALA A 941 -12.25 -45.34 3.45
CA ALA A 941 -11.05 -45.73 4.20
C ALA A 941 -11.10 -47.20 4.64
N ASN A 942 -12.25 -47.64 5.18
CA ASN A 942 -12.47 -49.01 5.63
C ASN A 942 -12.40 -50.02 4.47
N ASN A 943 -13.05 -49.71 3.34
CA ASN A 943 -13.08 -50.56 2.15
C ASN A 943 -11.69 -50.75 1.54
N TRP A 944 -10.87 -49.69 1.55
CA TRP A 944 -9.49 -49.78 1.09
C TRP A 944 -8.54 -50.43 2.10
N ARG A 945 -9.02 -50.67 3.34
CA ARG A 945 -8.27 -51.20 4.47
C ARG A 945 -7.06 -50.31 4.78
N ALA A 946 -7.32 -49.04 5.00
CA ALA A 946 -6.29 -48.10 5.42
C ALA A 946 -5.68 -48.52 6.77
N ASP A 947 -4.39 -48.30 6.93
CA ASP A 947 -3.66 -48.49 8.20
C ASP A 947 -3.79 -47.25 9.10
N TYR A 948 -4.03 -46.08 8.50
CA TYR A 948 -4.25 -44.84 9.22
C TYR A 948 -5.21 -43.90 8.51
N PHE A 949 -6.04 -43.20 9.29
CA PHE A 949 -6.97 -42.20 8.79
C PHE A 949 -6.66 -40.82 9.37
N VAL A 950 -6.55 -39.83 8.49
CA VAL A 950 -6.20 -38.46 8.84
C VAL A 950 -7.22 -37.50 8.23
N SER A 951 -8.04 -36.87 9.05
CA SER A 951 -9.03 -35.88 8.60
C SER A 951 -8.54 -34.45 8.82
N PHE A 952 -8.71 -33.61 7.81
CA PHE A 952 -8.18 -32.23 7.76
C PHE A 952 -9.33 -31.24 7.85
N HIS A 953 -9.29 -30.37 8.86
CA HIS A 953 -10.27 -29.35 9.16
C HIS A 953 -9.61 -28.02 9.55
N THR A 954 -10.39 -26.93 9.58
CA THR A 954 -9.99 -25.65 10.17
C THR A 954 -11.07 -25.19 11.13
N ASN A 955 -10.68 -24.65 12.28
CA ASN A 955 -11.68 -24.20 13.24
C ASN A 955 -12.42 -22.95 12.75
N ALA A 956 -13.61 -22.72 13.30
CA ALA A 956 -14.30 -21.44 13.31
C ALA A 956 -15.03 -21.26 14.64
N PHE A 957 -15.01 -20.06 15.22
CA PHE A 957 -15.68 -19.78 16.50
C PHE A 957 -16.23 -18.35 16.60
N ASP A 958 -15.45 -17.40 17.14
CA ASP A 958 -15.87 -16.02 17.46
C ASP A 958 -14.99 -14.96 16.78
N GLY A 959 -14.13 -15.37 15.85
CA GLY A 959 -13.13 -14.55 15.18
C GLY A 959 -11.93 -14.10 16.02
N LYS A 960 -11.83 -14.51 17.30
CA LYS A 960 -10.69 -14.21 18.19
C LYS A 960 -9.88 -15.45 18.56
N ALA A 961 -10.53 -16.61 18.63
CA ALA A 961 -9.85 -17.88 18.86
C ALA A 961 -8.73 -18.13 17.83
N SER A 962 -7.66 -18.80 18.25
CA SER A 962 -6.46 -19.07 17.46
C SER A 962 -5.74 -20.31 17.95
N GLY A 963 -5.02 -20.99 17.06
CA GLY A 963 -4.18 -22.14 17.36
C GLY A 963 -4.57 -23.45 16.69
N PHE A 964 -3.93 -24.53 17.12
CA PHE A 964 -4.06 -25.87 16.56
C PHE A 964 -4.59 -26.84 17.60
N GLU A 965 -5.54 -27.69 17.19
CA GLU A 965 -6.07 -28.78 18.00
C GLU A 965 -6.16 -30.07 17.21
N SER A 966 -6.13 -31.20 17.92
CA SER A 966 -6.32 -32.52 17.31
C SER A 966 -7.30 -33.34 18.12
N TYR A 967 -8.04 -34.22 17.45
CA TYR A 967 -9.08 -35.04 18.04
C TYR A 967 -8.90 -36.51 17.67
N ILE A 968 -9.14 -37.36 18.65
CA ILE A 968 -9.38 -38.81 18.46
C ILE A 968 -10.74 -39.17 19.05
N HIS A 969 -11.26 -40.37 18.75
CA HIS A 969 -12.56 -40.79 19.27
C HIS A 969 -12.54 -40.89 20.81
N ASN A 970 -13.58 -40.39 21.48
CA ASN A 970 -13.72 -40.43 22.94
C ASN A 970 -14.29 -41.75 23.50
N GLY A 971 -14.48 -42.76 22.65
CA GLY A 971 -14.84 -44.12 23.05
C GLY A 971 -13.64 -45.01 23.37
N ASN A 972 -13.82 -46.33 23.29
CA ASN A 972 -12.72 -47.28 23.45
C ASN A 972 -11.79 -47.23 22.23
N ILE A 973 -10.56 -46.76 22.42
CA ILE A 973 -9.54 -46.58 21.38
C ILE A 973 -8.22 -47.21 21.79
N SER A 974 -7.45 -47.66 20.80
CA SER A 974 -6.15 -48.30 21.03
C SER A 974 -5.12 -47.33 21.61
N SER A 975 -4.14 -47.85 22.36
CA SER A 975 -2.96 -47.08 22.78
C SER A 975 -2.16 -46.54 21.60
N LEU A 976 -2.17 -47.26 20.47
CA LEU A 976 -1.56 -46.81 19.21
C LEU A 976 -2.19 -45.49 18.73
N THR A 977 -3.52 -45.37 18.71
CA THR A 977 -4.23 -44.13 18.33
C THR A 977 -3.80 -42.95 19.21
N LYS A 978 -3.69 -43.17 20.52
CA LYS A 978 -3.26 -42.12 21.48
C LYS A 978 -1.80 -41.69 21.24
N ASN A 979 -0.91 -42.64 20.98
CA ASN A 979 0.50 -42.35 20.71
C ASN A 979 0.69 -41.61 19.38
N LEU A 980 0.00 -42.03 18.33
CA LEU A 980 0.04 -41.36 17.02
C LEU A 980 -0.51 -39.92 17.11
N GLN A 981 -1.60 -39.69 17.84
CA GLN A 981 -2.07 -38.33 18.12
C GLN A 981 -0.99 -37.50 18.80
N LYS A 982 -0.36 -38.04 19.84
CA LYS A 982 0.68 -37.33 20.58
C LYS A 982 1.86 -36.94 19.72
N GLU A 983 2.38 -37.86 18.92
CA GLU A 983 3.54 -37.62 18.07
C GLU A 983 3.23 -36.61 16.98
N ILE A 984 2.13 -36.79 16.23
CA ILE A 984 1.74 -35.89 15.15
C ILE A 984 1.43 -34.49 15.67
N HIS A 985 0.69 -34.40 16.77
CA HIS A 985 0.34 -33.12 17.38
C HIS A 985 1.58 -32.36 17.87
N THR A 986 2.46 -33.03 18.63
CA THR A 986 3.69 -32.41 19.16
C THR A 986 4.61 -31.96 18.03
N TYR A 987 4.74 -32.76 16.97
CA TYR A 987 5.56 -32.43 15.81
C TYR A 987 5.03 -31.16 15.11
N LEU A 988 3.72 -31.11 14.85
CA LEU A 988 3.10 -29.96 14.18
C LEU A 988 3.19 -28.68 15.00
N VAL A 989 2.92 -28.74 16.31
CA VAL A 989 3.05 -27.59 17.21
C VAL A 989 4.48 -27.05 17.21
N GLY A 990 5.48 -27.94 17.32
CA GLY A 990 6.89 -27.56 17.36
C GLY A 990 7.41 -26.96 16.05
N GLU A 991 7.15 -27.62 14.91
CA GLU A 991 7.69 -27.20 13.61
C GLU A 991 6.96 -25.99 13.00
N MET A 992 5.66 -25.86 13.26
CA MET A 992 4.86 -24.76 12.73
C MET A 992 4.80 -23.56 13.68
N GLY A 993 5.16 -23.73 14.95
CA GLY A 993 5.00 -22.70 15.97
C GLY A 993 3.53 -22.38 16.25
N PHE A 994 2.64 -23.37 16.12
CA PHE A 994 1.22 -23.17 16.39
C PHE A 994 0.98 -22.90 17.87
N LYS A 995 -0.01 -22.06 18.18
CA LYS A 995 -0.56 -21.98 19.53
C LYS A 995 -1.25 -23.30 19.87
N ASP A 996 -0.69 -24.04 20.81
CA ASP A 996 -1.21 -25.34 21.22
C ASP A 996 -2.56 -25.18 21.97
N ARG A 997 -3.63 -25.78 21.44
CA ARG A 997 -4.96 -25.85 22.07
C ARG A 997 -5.31 -27.24 22.60
N GLY A 998 -4.36 -28.16 22.52
CA GLY A 998 -4.38 -29.47 23.14
C GLY A 998 -4.76 -30.64 22.22
N MET A 999 -4.43 -31.82 22.72
CA MET A 999 -4.89 -33.12 22.22
C MET A 999 -6.21 -33.48 22.88
N LYS A 1000 -7.28 -33.52 22.10
CA LYS A 1000 -8.66 -33.68 22.58
C LYS A 1000 -9.25 -35.01 22.13
N GLN A 1001 -10.40 -35.33 22.71
CA GLN A 1001 -11.22 -36.47 22.32
C GLN A 1001 -12.65 -36.02 22.05
N ALA A 1002 -13.26 -36.49 20.96
CA ALA A 1002 -14.63 -36.13 20.57
C ALA A 1002 -15.32 -37.28 19.82
N ASN A 1003 -16.65 -37.24 19.77
CA ASN A 1003 -17.48 -38.28 19.13
C ASN A 1003 -17.78 -37.96 17.64
N PHE A 1004 -16.76 -37.58 16.87
CA PHE A 1004 -16.93 -37.26 15.44
C PHE A 1004 -17.22 -38.51 14.60
N ASN A 1005 -18.10 -38.39 13.60
CA ASN A 1005 -18.53 -39.51 12.76
C ASN A 1005 -17.34 -40.22 12.09
N VAL A 1006 -16.42 -39.43 11.50
CA VAL A 1006 -15.25 -39.95 10.81
C VAL A 1006 -14.26 -40.66 11.74
N LEU A 1007 -14.20 -40.28 13.01
CA LEU A 1007 -13.33 -40.92 14.01
C LEU A 1007 -13.97 -42.18 14.62
N ARG A 1008 -15.30 -42.18 14.78
CA ARG A 1008 -16.05 -43.31 15.36
C ARG A 1008 -16.22 -44.46 14.38
N ASN A 1009 -16.43 -44.17 13.10
CA ASN A 1009 -16.84 -45.15 12.09
C ASN A 1009 -15.67 -45.70 11.25
N THR A 1010 -14.43 -45.29 11.52
CA THR A 1010 -13.21 -45.86 10.92
C THR A 1010 -12.72 -47.07 11.72
N ASN A 1011 -12.28 -48.12 11.02
CA ASN A 1011 -11.81 -49.37 11.63
C ASN A 1011 -10.30 -49.37 11.97
N MET A 1012 -9.58 -48.32 11.58
CA MET A 1012 -8.16 -48.13 11.82
C MET A 1012 -7.92 -46.95 12.78
N PRO A 1013 -6.72 -46.78 13.35
CA PRO A 1013 -6.40 -45.57 14.11
C PRO A 1013 -6.68 -44.31 13.28
N ALA A 1014 -7.34 -43.34 13.90
CA ALA A 1014 -7.84 -42.15 13.22
C ALA A 1014 -7.55 -40.89 14.03
N ILE A 1015 -7.16 -39.82 13.34
CA ILE A 1015 -6.98 -38.48 13.91
C ILE A 1015 -7.72 -37.46 13.04
N LEU A 1016 -8.32 -36.46 13.68
CA LEU A 1016 -8.85 -35.27 13.04
C LEU A 1016 -8.01 -34.08 13.50
N MET A 1017 -7.56 -33.27 12.56
CA MET A 1017 -6.73 -32.10 12.82
C MET A 1017 -7.50 -30.84 12.46
N GLU A 1018 -7.48 -29.89 13.38
CA GLU A 1018 -8.12 -28.59 13.23
C GLU A 1018 -7.03 -27.51 13.13
N TYR A 1019 -6.71 -27.14 11.90
CA TYR A 1019 -5.64 -26.19 11.58
C TYR A 1019 -6.14 -24.75 11.67
N LEU A 1020 -5.68 -24.03 12.70
CA LEU A 1020 -5.96 -22.60 12.86
C LEU A 1020 -7.47 -22.30 12.90
N PHE A 1021 -7.83 -21.01 12.93
CA PHE A 1021 -9.20 -20.51 12.91
C PHE A 1021 -9.44 -19.68 11.65
N ILE A 1022 -10.31 -20.17 10.76
CA ILE A 1022 -10.59 -19.53 9.47
C ILE A 1022 -11.30 -18.17 9.62
N ASP A 1023 -11.99 -17.96 10.73
CA ASP A 1023 -12.68 -16.71 11.07
C ASP A 1023 -11.81 -15.75 11.91
N ASN A 1024 -10.60 -16.15 12.29
CA ASN A 1024 -9.61 -15.27 12.91
C ASN A 1024 -8.86 -14.49 11.83
N LYS A 1025 -8.85 -13.15 11.90
CA LYS A 1025 -8.29 -12.28 10.85
C LYS A 1025 -6.79 -12.53 10.58
N SER A 1026 -6.01 -12.83 11.61
CA SER A 1026 -4.55 -13.04 11.46
C SER A 1026 -4.25 -14.41 10.89
N GLU A 1027 -4.95 -15.45 11.36
CA GLU A 1027 -4.76 -16.81 10.88
C GLU A 1027 -5.39 -17.04 9.51
N ASN A 1028 -6.49 -16.36 9.19
CA ASN A 1028 -7.08 -16.37 7.85
C ASN A 1028 -6.09 -15.87 6.79
N LYS A 1029 -5.31 -14.82 7.09
CA LYS A 1029 -4.22 -14.37 6.19
C LYS A 1029 -3.21 -15.47 5.93
N LEU A 1030 -2.84 -16.24 6.95
CA LEU A 1030 -1.96 -17.40 6.81
C LEU A 1030 -2.62 -18.48 5.95
N LEU A 1031 -3.89 -18.80 6.20
CA LEU A 1031 -4.67 -19.79 5.44
C LEU A 1031 -4.95 -19.35 3.99
N SER A 1032 -4.87 -18.05 3.68
CA SER A 1032 -4.96 -17.53 2.30
C SER A 1032 -3.66 -17.70 1.50
N SER A 1033 -2.53 -17.94 2.19
CA SER A 1033 -1.20 -18.04 1.58
C SER A 1033 -0.90 -19.44 1.08
N GLU A 1034 -0.72 -19.59 -0.23
CA GLU A 1034 -0.40 -20.87 -0.86
C GLU A 1034 0.89 -21.49 -0.30
N ALA A 1035 1.91 -20.67 -0.06
CA ALA A 1035 3.17 -21.12 0.50
C ALA A 1035 3.00 -21.65 1.94
N TYR A 1036 2.12 -21.01 2.71
CA TYR A 1036 1.84 -21.45 4.08
C TYR A 1036 1.02 -22.74 4.10
N LEU A 1037 -0.01 -22.86 3.25
CA LEU A 1037 -0.77 -24.12 3.08
C LEU A 1037 0.12 -25.28 2.64
N LYS A 1038 1.05 -25.03 1.71
CA LYS A 1038 2.07 -26.02 1.31
C LYS A 1038 2.95 -26.40 2.51
N LYS A 1039 3.43 -25.41 3.28
CA LYS A 1039 4.22 -25.69 4.49
C LYS A 1039 3.46 -26.55 5.51
N ILE A 1040 2.17 -26.28 5.75
CA ILE A 1040 1.31 -27.12 6.62
C ILE A 1040 1.24 -28.54 6.07
N GLY A 1041 0.95 -28.72 4.78
CA GLY A 1041 0.82 -30.04 4.17
C GLY A 1041 2.12 -30.84 4.21
N GLU A 1042 3.25 -30.23 3.88
CA GLU A 1042 4.57 -30.90 3.94
C GLU A 1042 4.98 -31.23 5.38
N THR A 1043 4.67 -30.36 6.34
CA THR A 1043 4.98 -30.62 7.76
C THR A 1043 4.07 -31.72 8.32
N THR A 1044 2.81 -31.76 7.90
CA THR A 1044 1.88 -32.86 8.23
C THR A 1044 2.38 -34.18 7.65
N ALA A 1045 2.85 -34.19 6.41
CA ALA A 1045 3.44 -35.36 5.78
C ALA A 1045 4.67 -35.87 6.55
N LYS A 1046 5.57 -34.98 6.99
CA LYS A 1046 6.73 -35.33 7.81
C LYS A 1046 6.32 -35.88 9.18
N ALA A 1047 5.33 -35.27 9.83
CA ALA A 1047 4.79 -35.73 11.11
C ALA A 1047 4.25 -37.16 11.00
N VAL A 1048 3.38 -37.40 10.01
CA VAL A 1048 2.80 -38.71 9.71
C VAL A 1048 3.90 -39.71 9.34
N ALA A 1049 4.84 -39.35 8.47
CA ALA A 1049 5.93 -40.22 8.08
C ALA A 1049 6.83 -40.60 9.26
N SER A 1050 7.10 -39.64 10.16
CA SER A 1050 7.87 -39.88 11.39
C SER A 1050 7.15 -40.86 12.31
N SER A 1051 5.83 -40.68 12.51
CA SER A 1051 5.01 -41.54 13.37
C SER A 1051 4.82 -42.96 12.85
N PHE A 1052 4.85 -43.15 11.53
CA PHE A 1052 4.83 -44.47 10.90
C PHE A 1052 6.21 -45.01 10.55
N HIS A 1053 7.27 -44.28 10.92
CA HIS A 1053 8.66 -44.61 10.61
C HIS A 1053 8.91 -44.92 9.13
N LEU A 1054 8.26 -44.16 8.24
CA LEU A 1054 8.41 -44.33 6.81
C LEU A 1054 9.83 -44.01 6.37
N VAL A 1055 10.36 -44.80 5.44
CA VAL A 1055 11.73 -44.65 4.93
C VAL A 1055 11.74 -43.54 3.89
N SER A 1056 12.60 -42.53 4.07
CA SER A 1056 12.81 -41.51 3.04
C SER A 1056 13.38 -42.12 1.76
N LYS A 1057 12.91 -41.63 0.61
CA LYS A 1057 13.37 -42.03 -0.72
C LYS A 1057 14.82 -41.66 -0.99
#